data_AF-A0A9P8A523-F1
#
_entry.id   AF-A0A9P8A523-F1
#
_cell.length_a   1.000
_cell.length_b   1.000
_cell.length_c   1.000
_cell.angle_alpha   90.00
_cell.angle_beta   90.00
_cell.angle_gamma   90.00
#
_symmetry.space_group_name_H-M   'P 1'
#
loop_
_entity.id
_entity.type
_entity.pdbx_description
1 polymer ?
#
loop_
_entity_poly.entity_id
_entity_poly.type
_entity_poly.pdbx_seq_one_letter_code
_entity_poly.pdbx_strand_id
1 'polypeptide(L)'
;MLATISAIRHVAPVARTSGASRSLRSFTSASTRSEESVQASASRIRQLFNDTRPAVPQFLVQGDKIRPILSPSHFYSELKDNIKAAQNSITLAALYLGHTETDLVGALSEALRSRPNLKLNLLLDSLRGTRDSGKGSSASLLYPLIKAYPNQVRISMYHTPDLSGFLKQVMPPRFNEGIGLMHMKVYAFDDTLIMSGANMSHDYFSNRQDRYMVFRNKDITDYYSDLVSTVSSLSYSLQDTGNAFSLKIAGGVPDPVKESRQFKLYAAKTMRAFLKKWSNVQQTPKDGSYDTTLFPLVQMGPFGLRQDERVTLSVLDHVLHNKEQEGQSKVFITSGYFNFEKRYSQAIINTKAADVCLIAASPEANGFFNSAGISKYIPPAYTLIEQRFFNDAKAAGNAERITIEEYNRKGWTYHAKGLWVYPPRSELPIMTTIGSPNFGYRSIVRDLEAQMFLVTTNQGLRKSLHEHQLLFIMASNHDNTLAVPSNESKYVTVFNDPVNFNAKHPLHNAWTLWFDNPGKKSNANNWEQSLKELITFDTVEDFWGVYNNIMKTCDLSISSNYHLFKQGIKPMWEDAANKHGGKWSIQLPRNKTMGEIDNIWLDTMLSCIGEAYEQEHEVCGVVVSVRKAFFRIALWTRSADNQALATSIGSANIDGVLEFQPHSDTKSGKPWTV
;
A
#
# COMPACT_ATOMS: atom_id res chain seq x y z
N MET A 1 3.60 61.39 12.54
CA MET A 1 4.64 60.77 13.40
C MET A 1 4.41 59.27 13.29
N LEU A 2 4.87 58.67 12.19
CA LEU A 2 6.12 57.87 12.07
C LEU A 2 6.00 56.56 12.87
N ALA A 3 6.37 55.36 12.43
CA ALA A 3 6.93 54.81 11.18
C ALA A 3 7.23 53.32 11.45
N THR A 4 6.80 52.42 10.54
CA THR A 4 7.62 51.38 9.86
C THR A 4 8.29 50.28 10.74
N ILE A 5 8.10 48.97 10.48
CA ILE A 5 8.72 48.09 9.45
C ILE A 5 7.87 46.78 9.43
N SER A 6 7.18 46.30 8.38
CA SER A 6 7.56 45.83 7.02
C SER A 6 8.47 44.58 6.97
N ALA A 7 7.92 43.40 6.63
CA ALA A 7 8.45 42.44 5.63
C ALA A 7 7.65 41.11 5.69
N ILE A 8 6.83 40.70 4.69
CA ILE A 8 7.20 40.00 3.43
C ILE A 8 7.54 38.51 3.71
N ARG A 9 6.99 37.46 3.06
CA ARG A 9 6.15 37.33 1.85
C ARG A 9 5.69 35.88 1.65
N HIS A 10 4.52 35.73 1.02
CA HIS A 10 4.26 34.67 0.04
C HIS A 10 5.39 34.50 -0.98
N VAL A 11 5.74 33.26 -1.31
CA VAL A 11 6.51 32.89 -2.51
C VAL A 11 5.59 31.99 -3.33
N ALA A 12 5.16 32.25 -4.56
CA ALA A 12 5.32 33.39 -5.47
C ALA A 12 4.04 33.47 -6.35
N PRO A 13 3.65 34.65 -6.84
CA PRO A 13 2.57 34.80 -7.82
C PRO A 13 3.10 34.66 -9.25
N VAL A 14 2.37 33.89 -10.07
CA VAL A 14 2.51 33.92 -11.54
C VAL A 14 2.20 35.34 -12.02
N ALA A 15 3.15 35.97 -12.70
CA ALA A 15 3.01 37.30 -13.27
C ALA A 15 1.85 37.34 -14.28
N ARG A 16 0.80 38.10 -13.96
CA ARG A 16 -0.18 38.60 -14.93
C ARG A 16 0.39 39.87 -15.56
N THR A 17 0.69 39.83 -16.85
CA THR A 17 0.84 41.04 -17.67
C THR A 17 -0.52 41.38 -18.27
N SER A 18 -1.07 42.54 -17.90
CA SER A 18 -2.26 43.13 -18.50
C SER A 18 -1.87 44.32 -19.35
N GLY A 19 -2.32 44.36 -20.61
CA GLY A 19 -2.45 45.60 -21.36
C GLY A 19 -1.98 45.54 -22.82
N ALA A 20 -2.83 45.05 -23.71
CA ALA A 20 -2.98 45.61 -25.06
C ALA A 20 -4.28 45.09 -25.68
N SER A 21 -5.18 46.01 -26.03
CA SER A 21 -6.32 45.76 -26.92
C SER A 21 -5.84 45.07 -28.20
N ARG A 22 -6.17 43.79 -28.37
CA ARG A 22 -5.96 43.04 -29.61
C ARG A 22 -7.27 42.37 -30.00
N SER A 23 -7.85 42.91 -31.08
CA SER A 23 -8.64 42.24 -32.13
C SER A 23 -9.13 40.82 -31.83
N LEU A 24 -10.44 40.62 -31.93
CA LEU A 24 -11.17 39.35 -31.90
C LEU A 24 -10.62 38.22 -32.82
N ARG A 25 -9.61 38.49 -33.65
CA ARG A 25 -8.90 37.48 -34.46
C ARG A 25 -7.84 36.65 -33.71
N SER A 26 -7.44 36.99 -32.47
CA SER A 26 -6.37 36.26 -31.75
C SER A 26 -6.84 35.20 -30.74
N PHE A 27 -8.12 35.16 -30.37
CA PHE A 27 -8.64 34.15 -29.42
C PHE A 27 -8.81 32.77 -30.07
N THR A 28 -9.12 32.73 -31.37
CA THR A 28 -9.25 31.48 -32.13
C THR A 28 -7.91 30.76 -32.28
N SER A 29 -6.81 31.49 -32.50
CA SER A 29 -5.47 30.91 -32.70
C SER A 29 -4.80 30.42 -31.41
N ALA A 30 -5.18 30.96 -30.24
CA ALA A 30 -4.71 30.47 -28.94
C ALA A 30 -5.44 29.18 -28.50
N SER A 31 -6.74 29.08 -28.80
CA SER A 31 -7.54 27.88 -28.55
C SER A 31 -7.14 26.70 -29.44
N THR A 32 -6.86 26.94 -30.72
CA THR A 32 -6.40 25.87 -31.62
C THR A 32 -5.00 25.36 -31.24
N ARG A 33 -4.09 26.25 -30.85
CA ARG A 33 -2.74 25.85 -30.36
C ARG A 33 -2.78 25.04 -29.08
N SER A 34 -3.73 25.27 -28.17
CA SER A 34 -3.86 24.47 -26.95
C SER A 34 -4.45 23.09 -27.23
N GLU A 35 -5.40 22.98 -28.16
CA GLU A 35 -5.96 21.70 -28.62
C GLU A 35 -4.92 20.85 -29.38
N GLU A 36 -4.13 21.44 -30.28
CA GLU A 36 -3.03 20.76 -30.97
C GLU A 36 -1.99 20.22 -29.96
N SER A 37 -1.64 21.01 -28.94
CA SER A 37 -0.73 20.60 -27.86
C SER A 37 -1.28 19.41 -27.06
N VAL A 38 -2.57 19.41 -26.77
CA VAL A 38 -3.27 18.30 -26.08
C VAL A 38 -3.24 17.04 -26.92
N GLN A 39 -3.57 17.12 -28.21
CA GLN A 39 -3.56 15.97 -29.13
C GLN A 39 -2.15 15.39 -29.29
N ALA A 40 -1.14 16.26 -29.45
CA ALA A 40 0.26 15.84 -29.54
C ALA A 40 0.73 15.15 -28.25
N SER A 41 0.41 15.71 -27.09
CA SER A 41 0.78 15.13 -25.78
C SER A 41 0.10 13.78 -25.56
N ALA A 42 -1.20 13.67 -25.85
CA ALA A 42 -1.93 12.41 -25.76
C ALA A 42 -1.34 11.34 -26.70
N SER A 43 -0.96 11.72 -27.92
CA SER A 43 -0.37 10.80 -28.90
C SER A 43 1.00 10.27 -28.45
N ARG A 44 1.86 11.13 -27.89
CA ARG A 44 3.15 10.73 -27.33
C ARG A 44 2.99 9.76 -26.16
N ILE A 45 2.05 10.04 -25.24
CA ILE A 45 1.76 9.15 -24.12
C ILE A 45 1.24 7.80 -24.62
N ARG A 46 0.30 7.77 -25.57
CA ARG A 46 -0.23 6.53 -26.16
C ARG A 46 0.89 5.68 -26.78
N GLN A 47 1.91 6.30 -27.38
CA GLN A 47 3.04 5.60 -27.97
C GLN A 47 3.87 4.81 -26.94
N LEU A 48 4.02 5.30 -25.70
CA LEU A 48 4.74 4.59 -24.64
C LEU A 48 4.17 3.19 -24.36
N PHE A 49 2.85 3.05 -24.48
CA PHE A 49 2.17 1.77 -24.30
C PHE A 49 2.38 0.81 -25.48
N ASN A 50 2.52 1.32 -26.71
CA ASN A 50 2.85 0.52 -27.90
C ASN A 50 4.25 -0.10 -27.80
N ASP A 51 5.18 0.65 -27.22
CA ASP A 51 6.60 0.29 -27.15
C ASP A 51 6.89 -0.70 -26.00
N THR A 52 5.93 -0.89 -25.09
CA THR A 52 6.08 -1.79 -23.95
C THR A 52 6.12 -3.26 -24.36
N ARG A 53 6.91 -4.06 -23.64
CA ARG A 53 6.98 -5.53 -23.76
C ARG A 53 6.73 -6.23 -22.40
N PRO A 54 5.76 -7.17 -22.31
CA PRO A 54 4.84 -7.61 -23.36
C PRO A 54 3.85 -6.51 -23.76
N ALA A 55 3.31 -6.59 -24.98
CA ALA A 55 2.39 -5.60 -25.52
C ALA A 55 1.18 -5.41 -24.61
N VAL A 56 0.80 -4.15 -24.40
CA VAL A 56 -0.34 -3.76 -23.57
C VAL A 56 -1.58 -3.72 -24.47
N PRO A 57 -2.68 -4.41 -24.12
CA PRO A 57 -3.93 -4.29 -24.86
C PRO A 57 -4.46 -2.85 -24.79
N GLN A 58 -5.12 -2.41 -25.85
CA GLN A 58 -5.61 -1.03 -25.98
C GLN A 58 -7.07 -1.07 -26.36
N PHE A 59 -7.91 -0.29 -25.69
CA PHE A 59 -9.33 -0.19 -25.99
C PHE A 59 -9.67 1.23 -26.41
N LEU A 60 -10.21 1.37 -27.62
CA LEU A 60 -10.57 2.65 -28.22
C LEU A 60 -12.04 2.94 -27.90
N VAL A 61 -12.30 4.03 -27.18
CA VAL A 61 -13.63 4.35 -26.66
C VAL A 61 -13.96 5.83 -26.80
N GLN A 62 -15.25 6.14 -26.70
CA GLN A 62 -15.77 7.51 -26.58
C GLN A 62 -15.75 7.92 -25.11
N GLY A 63 -15.17 9.08 -24.81
CA GLY A 63 -14.99 9.59 -23.45
C GLY A 63 -16.31 9.78 -22.70
N ASP A 64 -17.39 10.08 -23.41
CA ASP A 64 -18.74 10.26 -22.85
C ASP A 64 -19.33 8.97 -22.24
N LYS A 65 -18.71 7.81 -22.50
CA LYS A 65 -19.07 6.52 -21.90
C LYS A 65 -18.34 6.25 -20.57
N ILE A 66 -17.56 7.21 -20.08
CA ILE A 66 -16.75 7.09 -18.88
C ILE A 66 -17.12 8.20 -17.91
N ARG A 67 -17.30 7.86 -16.62
CA ARG A 67 -17.62 8.85 -15.59
C ARG A 67 -17.03 8.50 -14.23
N PRO A 68 -16.32 9.43 -13.56
CA PRO A 68 -15.96 9.28 -12.15
C PRO A 68 -17.19 9.27 -11.22
N ILE A 69 -17.11 8.54 -10.11
CA ILE A 69 -18.07 8.66 -9.01
C ILE A 69 -17.39 9.38 -7.85
N LEU A 70 -18.07 10.37 -7.27
CA LEU A 70 -17.45 11.30 -6.34
C LEU A 70 -17.59 10.89 -4.87
N SER A 71 -18.53 10.01 -4.51
CA SER A 71 -18.79 9.64 -3.12
C SER A 71 -18.93 8.12 -2.91
N PRO A 72 -18.57 7.61 -1.72
CA PRO A 72 -18.81 6.21 -1.32
C PRO A 72 -20.27 5.77 -1.45
N SER A 73 -21.21 6.62 -1.07
CA SER A 73 -22.65 6.31 -1.12
C SER A 73 -23.18 6.18 -2.55
N HIS A 74 -22.68 7.02 -3.47
CA HIS A 74 -23.02 6.89 -4.89
C HIS A 74 -22.35 5.64 -5.49
N PHE A 75 -21.13 5.29 -5.08
CA PHE A 75 -20.51 4.03 -5.49
C PHE A 75 -21.35 2.83 -5.07
N TYR A 76 -21.83 2.80 -3.82
CA TYR A 76 -22.69 1.72 -3.34
C TYR A 76 -24.03 1.66 -4.08
N SER A 77 -24.61 2.83 -4.41
CA SER A 77 -25.85 2.91 -5.18
C SER A 77 -25.65 2.39 -6.61
N GLU A 78 -24.59 2.82 -7.30
CA GLU A 78 -24.22 2.32 -8.62
C GLU A 78 -24.00 0.80 -8.64
N LEU A 79 -23.32 0.24 -7.62
CA LEU A 79 -23.17 -1.21 -7.52
C LEU A 79 -24.53 -1.92 -7.48
N LYS A 80 -25.45 -1.47 -6.60
CA LYS A 80 -26.77 -2.09 -6.46
C LYS A 80 -27.62 -1.92 -7.72
N ASP A 81 -27.59 -0.75 -8.34
CA ASP A 81 -28.39 -0.46 -9.53
C ASP A 81 -27.91 -1.31 -10.72
N ASN A 82 -26.60 -1.47 -10.90
CA ASN A 82 -26.06 -2.35 -11.94
C ASN A 82 -26.31 -3.84 -11.64
N ILE A 83 -26.26 -4.29 -10.38
CA ILE A 83 -26.69 -5.65 -10.00
C ILE A 83 -28.15 -5.90 -10.40
N LYS A 84 -29.04 -4.95 -10.08
CA LYS A 84 -30.46 -5.07 -10.38
C LYS A 84 -30.75 -5.00 -11.88
N ALA A 85 -29.93 -4.28 -12.64
CA ALA A 85 -30.10 -4.12 -14.09
C ALA A 85 -29.52 -5.27 -14.91
N ALA A 86 -28.49 -5.96 -14.41
CA ALA A 86 -27.75 -7.00 -15.13
C ALA A 86 -28.68 -8.13 -15.64
N GLN A 87 -28.46 -8.56 -16.87
CA GLN A 87 -29.27 -9.55 -17.56
C GLN A 87 -28.54 -10.88 -17.79
N ASN A 88 -27.24 -10.84 -18.08
CA ASN A 88 -26.47 -12.01 -18.51
C ASN A 88 -25.36 -12.36 -17.51
N SER A 89 -24.59 -11.38 -17.06
CA SER A 89 -23.45 -11.64 -16.18
C SER A 89 -23.20 -10.54 -15.15
N ILE A 90 -22.77 -11.00 -13.96
CA ILE A 90 -22.21 -10.19 -12.89
C ILE A 90 -20.86 -10.81 -12.52
N THR A 91 -19.78 -10.03 -12.62
CA THR A 91 -18.44 -10.43 -12.17
C THR A 91 -17.91 -9.46 -11.13
N LEU A 92 -17.62 -9.93 -9.92
CA LEU A 92 -17.14 -9.12 -8.81
C LEU A 92 -15.79 -9.64 -8.32
N ALA A 93 -14.81 -8.77 -8.14
CA ALA A 93 -13.57 -9.06 -7.45
C ALA A 93 -13.28 -7.95 -6.43
N ALA A 94 -12.96 -8.33 -5.20
CA ALA A 94 -12.52 -7.42 -4.14
C ALA A 94 -11.71 -8.19 -3.10
N LEU A 95 -11.01 -7.50 -2.20
CA LEU A 95 -10.25 -8.20 -1.17
C LEU A 95 -11.18 -9.02 -0.25
N TYR A 96 -12.31 -8.43 0.13
CA TYR A 96 -13.36 -9.08 0.92
C TYR A 96 -14.72 -8.41 0.71
N LEU A 97 -15.76 -9.11 1.16
CA LEU A 97 -17.11 -8.57 1.35
C LEU A 97 -17.42 -8.53 2.85
N GLY A 98 -17.76 -7.36 3.39
CA GLY A 98 -18.04 -7.18 4.81
C GLY A 98 -19.17 -8.10 5.28
N HIS A 99 -19.01 -8.76 6.42
CA HIS A 99 -20.02 -9.70 6.94
C HIS A 99 -21.37 -9.03 7.29
N THR A 100 -21.40 -7.69 7.35
CA THR A 100 -22.60 -6.87 7.56
C THR A 100 -23.31 -6.50 6.27
N GLU A 101 -22.74 -6.78 5.08
CA GLU A 101 -23.30 -6.35 3.79
C GLU A 101 -24.44 -7.25 3.30
N THR A 102 -25.43 -7.49 4.16
CA THR A 102 -26.60 -8.31 3.87
C THR A 102 -27.47 -7.72 2.75
N ASP A 103 -27.54 -6.38 2.67
CA ASP A 103 -28.34 -5.68 1.66
C ASP A 103 -27.79 -5.90 0.24
N LEU A 104 -26.47 -5.87 0.08
CA LEU A 104 -25.80 -6.13 -1.19
C LEU A 104 -26.03 -7.58 -1.63
N VAL A 105 -25.92 -8.52 -0.69
CA VAL A 105 -26.18 -9.96 -0.92
C VAL A 105 -27.66 -10.21 -1.24
N GLY A 106 -28.57 -9.47 -0.60
CA GLY A 106 -30.00 -9.46 -0.90
C GLY A 106 -30.27 -9.02 -2.33
N ALA A 107 -29.65 -7.94 -2.80
CA ALA A 107 -29.76 -7.47 -4.18
C ALA A 107 -29.25 -8.51 -5.19
N LEU A 108 -28.13 -9.19 -4.90
CA LEU A 108 -27.63 -10.30 -5.72
C LEU A 108 -28.63 -11.46 -5.77
N SER A 109 -29.16 -11.88 -4.62
CA SER A 109 -30.16 -12.95 -4.54
C SER A 109 -31.42 -12.62 -5.35
N GLU A 110 -31.90 -11.37 -5.28
CA GLU A 110 -33.06 -10.92 -6.04
C GLU A 110 -32.81 -10.92 -7.55
N ALA A 111 -31.63 -10.47 -7.99
CA ALA A 111 -31.24 -10.51 -9.39
C ALA A 111 -31.17 -11.95 -9.93
N LEU A 112 -30.54 -12.87 -9.18
CA LEU A 112 -30.42 -14.29 -9.54
C LEU A 112 -31.78 -15.01 -9.57
N ARG A 113 -32.67 -14.67 -8.63
CA ARG A 113 -34.04 -15.22 -8.58
C ARG A 113 -34.88 -14.78 -9.77
N SER A 114 -34.75 -13.51 -10.17
CA SER A 114 -35.54 -12.94 -11.27
C SER A 114 -35.04 -13.34 -12.66
N ARG A 115 -33.79 -13.80 -12.77
CA ARG A 115 -33.13 -14.08 -14.07
C ARG A 115 -32.42 -15.42 -14.06
N PRO A 116 -33.08 -16.52 -14.46
CA PRO A 116 -32.52 -17.88 -14.41
C PRO A 116 -31.21 -18.08 -15.20
N ASN A 117 -30.98 -17.23 -16.22
CA ASN A 117 -29.80 -17.28 -17.08
C ASN A 117 -28.63 -16.41 -16.58
N LEU A 118 -28.87 -15.53 -15.59
CA LEU A 118 -27.84 -14.65 -15.04
C LEU A 118 -26.74 -15.48 -14.39
N LYS A 119 -25.47 -15.15 -14.68
CA LYS A 119 -24.31 -15.78 -14.04
C LYS A 119 -23.61 -14.81 -13.11
N LEU A 120 -23.36 -15.25 -11.88
CA LEU A 120 -22.55 -14.53 -10.89
C LEU A 120 -21.20 -15.23 -10.75
N ASN A 121 -20.12 -14.51 -11.04
CA ASN A 121 -18.76 -14.91 -10.74
C ASN A 121 -18.14 -13.97 -9.71
N LEU A 122 -17.82 -14.48 -8.52
CA LEU A 122 -17.32 -13.67 -7.41
C LEU A 122 -15.95 -14.19 -6.96
N LEU A 123 -14.93 -13.33 -6.98
CA LEU A 123 -13.56 -13.63 -6.58
C LEU A 123 -13.17 -12.80 -5.35
N LEU A 124 -12.83 -13.46 -4.25
CA LEU A 124 -12.26 -12.82 -3.05
C LEU A 124 -10.89 -13.39 -2.72
N ASP A 125 -10.18 -12.70 -1.83
CA ASP A 125 -9.01 -13.27 -1.18
C ASP A 125 -9.45 -14.29 -0.11
N SER A 126 -8.81 -15.45 -0.07
CA SER A 126 -9.16 -16.55 0.83
C SER A 126 -8.89 -16.20 2.28
N LEU A 127 -7.78 -15.53 2.59
CA LEU A 127 -7.41 -15.21 3.98
C LEU A 127 -8.36 -14.18 4.56
N ARG A 128 -8.78 -13.21 3.74
CA ARG A 128 -9.71 -12.16 4.13
C ARG A 128 -11.17 -12.60 4.06
N GLY A 129 -11.52 -13.41 3.07
CA GLY A 129 -12.87 -13.88 2.82
C GLY A 129 -13.36 -14.96 3.78
N THR A 130 -12.46 -15.74 4.39
CA THR A 130 -12.82 -16.76 5.40
C THR A 130 -12.51 -16.34 6.83
N ARG A 131 -12.05 -15.11 7.06
CA ARG A 131 -11.76 -14.63 8.42
C ARG A 131 -13.06 -14.45 9.18
N ASP A 132 -13.27 -15.25 10.22
CA ASP A 132 -14.43 -15.12 11.10
C ASP A 132 -14.18 -14.05 12.15
N SER A 133 -15.05 -13.05 12.21
CA SER A 133 -15.03 -12.01 13.24
C SER A 133 -15.88 -12.34 14.47
N GLY A 134 -16.28 -13.60 14.64
CA GLY A 134 -17.28 -14.03 15.64
C GLY A 134 -18.72 -13.67 15.27
N LYS A 135 -18.91 -13.06 14.09
CA LYS A 135 -20.20 -12.67 13.50
C LYS A 135 -20.35 -13.22 12.07
N GLY A 136 -19.46 -14.13 11.67
CA GLY A 136 -19.36 -14.66 10.32
C GLY A 136 -18.22 -14.06 9.50
N SER A 137 -18.13 -14.50 8.25
CA SER A 137 -17.13 -14.14 7.25
C SER A 137 -17.80 -13.83 5.91
N SER A 138 -17.04 -13.35 4.92
CA SER A 138 -17.56 -13.21 3.55
C SER A 138 -18.07 -14.55 3.01
N ALA A 139 -17.33 -15.64 3.27
CA ALA A 139 -17.68 -16.99 2.82
C ALA A 139 -19.02 -17.47 3.41
N SER A 140 -19.23 -17.28 4.73
CA SER A 140 -20.49 -17.69 5.36
C SER A 140 -21.68 -16.84 4.91
N LEU A 141 -21.47 -15.54 4.68
CA LEU A 141 -22.52 -14.64 4.18
C LEU A 141 -22.92 -14.96 2.73
N LEU A 142 -21.98 -15.40 1.90
CA LEU A 142 -22.21 -15.71 0.49
C LEU A 142 -22.68 -17.16 0.24
N TYR A 143 -22.38 -18.08 1.16
CA TYR A 143 -22.76 -19.50 1.04
C TYR A 143 -24.25 -19.74 0.71
N PRO A 144 -25.23 -19.02 1.26
CA PRO A 144 -26.64 -19.17 0.88
C PRO A 144 -26.92 -18.99 -0.62
N LEU A 145 -26.17 -18.13 -1.32
CA LEU A 145 -26.34 -17.94 -2.76
C LEU A 145 -25.95 -19.17 -3.57
N ILE A 146 -24.88 -19.88 -3.15
CA ILE A 146 -24.44 -21.12 -3.79
C ILE A 146 -25.50 -22.20 -3.60
N LYS A 147 -26.04 -22.32 -2.38
CA LYS A 147 -27.06 -23.32 -2.07
C LYS A 147 -28.37 -23.06 -2.82
N ALA A 148 -28.78 -21.80 -2.95
CA ALA A 148 -30.02 -21.43 -3.64
C ALA A 148 -29.89 -21.45 -5.17
N TYR A 149 -28.72 -21.13 -5.73
CA TYR A 149 -28.53 -20.94 -7.17
C TYR A 149 -27.26 -21.64 -7.70
N PRO A 150 -27.11 -22.97 -7.52
CA PRO A 150 -25.86 -23.70 -7.79
C PRO A 150 -25.42 -23.63 -9.27
N ASN A 151 -26.37 -23.45 -10.20
CA ASN A 151 -26.07 -23.35 -11.64
C ASN A 151 -25.79 -21.92 -12.11
N GLN A 152 -26.03 -20.91 -11.27
CA GLN A 152 -25.83 -19.50 -11.60
C GLN A 152 -24.60 -18.90 -10.91
N VAL A 153 -24.23 -19.41 -9.73
CA VAL A 153 -23.27 -18.78 -8.85
C VAL A 153 -21.95 -19.56 -8.80
N ARG A 154 -20.85 -18.85 -9.04
CA ARG A 154 -19.48 -19.31 -8.76
C ARG A 154 -18.80 -18.35 -7.81
N ILE A 155 -18.26 -18.88 -6.72
CA ILE A 155 -17.49 -18.11 -5.74
C ILE A 155 -16.10 -18.73 -5.59
N SER A 156 -15.10 -17.92 -5.84
CA SER A 156 -13.69 -18.28 -5.83
C SER A 156 -12.93 -17.50 -4.76
N MET A 157 -12.03 -18.20 -4.07
CA MET A 157 -11.22 -17.71 -2.95
C MET A 157 -9.74 -17.91 -3.30
N TYR A 158 -9.07 -16.84 -3.71
CA TYR A 158 -7.65 -16.90 -4.08
C TYR A 158 -6.78 -17.03 -2.82
N HIS A 159 -5.82 -17.93 -2.81
CA HIS A 159 -4.85 -18.04 -1.73
C HIS A 159 -3.45 -17.79 -2.28
N THR A 160 -2.67 -16.94 -1.59
CA THR A 160 -1.28 -16.69 -2.00
C THR A 160 -0.45 -17.97 -1.90
N PRO A 161 0.37 -18.31 -2.91
CA PRO A 161 1.27 -19.44 -2.81
C PRO A 161 2.48 -19.18 -1.91
N ASP A 162 2.73 -17.92 -1.54
CA ASP A 162 3.83 -17.54 -0.66
C ASP A 162 3.54 -17.86 0.82
N LEU A 163 2.29 -18.17 1.17
CA LEU A 163 1.89 -18.68 2.48
C LEU A 163 1.64 -20.20 2.39
N SER A 164 2.73 -20.98 2.40
CA SER A 164 2.71 -22.43 2.20
C SER A 164 3.63 -23.17 3.17
N GLY A 165 3.47 -24.50 3.26
CA GLY A 165 4.35 -25.37 4.06
C GLY A 165 4.48 -24.94 5.53
N PHE A 166 5.72 -24.93 6.02
CA PHE A 166 6.06 -24.55 7.40
C PHE A 166 5.62 -23.12 7.76
N LEU A 167 5.77 -22.16 6.84
CA LEU A 167 5.34 -20.77 7.02
C LEU A 167 3.85 -20.65 7.39
N LYS A 168 2.97 -21.46 6.79
CA LYS A 168 1.54 -21.47 7.16
C LYS A 168 1.27 -22.12 8.52
N GLN A 169 2.11 -23.05 8.96
CA GLN A 169 1.96 -23.75 10.24
C GLN A 169 2.40 -22.88 11.42
N VAL A 170 3.36 -21.98 11.21
CA VAL A 170 3.97 -21.18 12.27
C VAL A 170 3.53 -19.72 12.30
N MET A 171 2.94 -19.20 11.22
CA MET A 171 2.53 -17.80 11.13
C MET A 171 1.20 -17.55 11.87
N PRO A 172 1.16 -16.61 12.83
CA PRO A 172 -0.09 -16.24 13.49
C PRO A 172 -1.10 -15.69 12.47
N PRO A 173 -2.39 -16.05 12.55
CA PRO A 173 -3.41 -15.65 11.57
C PRO A 173 -3.49 -14.15 11.26
N ARG A 174 -3.11 -13.30 12.23
CA ARG A 174 -3.06 -11.83 12.10
C ARG A 174 -2.01 -11.30 11.11
N PHE A 175 -0.96 -12.07 10.78
CA PHE A 175 0.14 -11.65 9.91
C PHE A 175 0.10 -12.29 8.51
N ASN A 176 -0.76 -13.29 8.31
CA ASN A 176 -0.94 -13.99 7.04
C ASN A 176 -1.18 -13.03 5.86
N GLU A 177 -1.79 -11.88 6.14
CA GLU A 177 -2.13 -10.86 5.17
C GLU A 177 -0.94 -10.05 4.65
N GLY A 178 0.20 -10.03 5.36
CA GLY A 178 1.42 -9.30 4.95
C GLY A 178 2.21 -9.99 3.84
N ILE A 179 1.92 -11.27 3.57
CA ILE A 179 2.70 -12.11 2.67
C ILE A 179 2.32 -11.93 1.19
N GLY A 180 1.06 -11.61 0.91
CA GLY A 180 0.53 -11.33 -0.43
C GLY A 180 -0.97 -11.66 -0.51
N LEU A 181 -1.73 -10.86 -1.27
CA LEU A 181 -3.19 -10.96 -1.36
C LEU A 181 -3.69 -10.84 -2.80
N MET A 182 -4.92 -11.31 -3.06
CA MET A 182 -5.68 -10.88 -4.23
C MET A 182 -6.22 -9.47 -3.98
N HIS A 183 -5.64 -8.48 -4.64
CA HIS A 183 -5.87 -7.08 -4.33
C HIS A 183 -6.63 -6.33 -5.45
N MET A 184 -7.12 -7.02 -6.48
CA MET A 184 -7.94 -6.45 -7.55
C MET A 184 -9.35 -6.06 -7.08
N LYS A 185 -9.85 -4.92 -7.55
CA LYS A 185 -11.21 -4.41 -7.30
C LYS A 185 -11.90 -4.14 -8.64
N VAL A 186 -12.74 -5.07 -9.05
CA VAL A 186 -13.36 -5.10 -10.38
C VAL A 186 -14.83 -5.42 -10.20
N TYR A 187 -15.72 -4.60 -10.75
CA TYR A 187 -17.16 -4.83 -10.66
C TYR A 187 -17.78 -4.69 -12.05
N ALA A 188 -18.07 -5.81 -12.69
CA ALA A 188 -18.54 -5.88 -14.07
C ALA A 188 -19.98 -6.42 -14.14
N PHE A 189 -20.80 -5.79 -14.96
CA PHE A 189 -22.23 -6.04 -15.13
C PHE A 189 -22.58 -5.92 -16.61
N ASP A 190 -22.76 -7.05 -17.30
CA ASP A 190 -22.92 -7.10 -18.76
C ASP A 190 -21.84 -6.27 -19.52
N ASP A 191 -22.18 -5.05 -19.95
CA ASP A 191 -21.31 -4.14 -20.71
C ASP A 191 -20.79 -2.94 -19.87
N THR A 192 -21.07 -2.95 -18.57
CA THR A 192 -20.66 -1.90 -17.63
C THR A 192 -19.61 -2.41 -16.67
N LEU A 193 -18.50 -1.69 -16.59
CA LEU A 193 -17.42 -1.93 -15.63
C LEU A 193 -17.33 -0.76 -14.65
N ILE A 194 -17.20 -1.08 -13.36
CA ILE A 194 -16.79 -0.13 -12.32
C ILE A 194 -15.41 -0.58 -11.83
N MET A 195 -14.42 0.28 -11.97
CA MET A 195 -13.07 0.10 -11.41
C MET A 195 -12.87 1.02 -10.21
N SER A 196 -12.24 0.51 -9.16
CA SER A 196 -12.00 1.25 -7.92
C SER A 196 -10.79 0.71 -7.14
N GLY A 197 -10.39 1.38 -6.06
CA GLY A 197 -9.56 0.81 -4.99
C GLY A 197 -10.35 0.28 -3.79
N ALA A 198 -11.68 0.47 -3.78
CA ALA A 198 -12.57 0.21 -2.66
C ALA A 198 -13.01 -1.26 -2.55
N ASN A 199 -13.11 -1.78 -1.34
CA ASN A 199 -13.70 -3.10 -1.06
C ASN A 199 -15.21 -3.02 -0.89
N MET A 200 -15.88 -4.17 -0.83
CA MET A 200 -17.32 -4.26 -0.58
C MET A 200 -17.61 -4.28 0.93
N SER A 201 -17.53 -3.14 1.61
CA SER A 201 -17.84 -3.05 3.05
C SER A 201 -18.37 -1.69 3.45
N HIS A 202 -19.07 -1.63 4.59
CA HIS A 202 -19.75 -0.44 5.09
C HIS A 202 -18.91 0.84 5.01
N ASP A 203 -17.67 0.84 5.50
CA ASP A 203 -16.80 2.03 5.47
C ASP A 203 -16.60 2.54 4.03
N TYR A 204 -16.37 1.65 3.06
CA TYR A 204 -16.23 2.00 1.63
C TYR A 204 -17.54 2.41 0.96
N PHE A 205 -18.67 2.22 1.63
CA PHE A 205 -19.99 2.64 1.17
C PHE A 205 -20.47 3.92 1.87
N SER A 206 -19.81 4.35 2.96
CA SER A 206 -20.23 5.48 3.78
C SER A 206 -19.20 6.60 3.83
N ASN A 207 -18.05 6.37 4.49
CA ASN A 207 -17.13 7.43 4.93
C ASN A 207 -15.64 7.15 4.65
N ARG A 208 -15.31 6.12 3.86
CA ARG A 208 -13.95 5.89 3.36
C ARG A 208 -13.83 6.34 1.91
N GLN A 209 -13.17 7.48 1.72
CA GLN A 209 -12.98 8.06 0.40
C GLN A 209 -11.94 7.25 -0.40
N ASP A 210 -12.36 6.75 -1.56
CA ASP A 210 -11.51 6.10 -2.54
C ASP A 210 -11.83 6.71 -3.93
N ARG A 211 -11.29 6.13 -5.00
CA ARG A 211 -11.59 6.52 -6.38
C ARG A 211 -12.46 5.47 -7.04
N TYR A 212 -13.38 5.92 -7.87
CA TYR A 212 -14.34 5.06 -8.55
C TYR A 212 -14.58 5.60 -9.95
N MET A 213 -14.67 4.72 -10.94
CA MET A 213 -14.96 5.12 -12.31
C MET A 213 -15.80 4.06 -13.01
N VAL A 214 -16.88 4.53 -13.66
CA VAL A 214 -17.78 3.71 -14.48
C VAL A 214 -17.35 3.80 -15.93
N PHE A 215 -17.35 2.65 -16.61
CA PHE A 215 -17.04 2.49 -18.03
C PHE A 215 -18.19 1.72 -18.68
N ARG A 216 -18.89 2.34 -19.62
CA ARG A 216 -19.92 1.66 -20.43
C ARG A 216 -19.30 1.22 -21.75
N ASN A 217 -18.62 0.09 -21.71
CA ASN A 217 -17.98 -0.50 -22.88
C ASN A 217 -17.85 -2.02 -22.69
N LYS A 218 -18.37 -2.78 -23.64
CA LYS A 218 -18.35 -4.24 -23.60
C LYS A 218 -16.93 -4.81 -23.58
N ASP A 219 -16.04 -4.31 -24.44
CA ASP A 219 -14.75 -4.95 -24.70
C ASP A 219 -13.82 -4.86 -23.46
N ILE A 220 -13.82 -3.72 -22.76
CA ILE A 220 -13.08 -3.58 -21.49
C ILE A 220 -13.74 -4.36 -20.35
N THR A 221 -15.07 -4.47 -20.36
CA THR A 221 -15.82 -5.26 -19.36
C THR A 221 -15.54 -6.75 -19.54
N ASP A 222 -15.46 -7.23 -20.78
CA ASP A 222 -15.08 -8.60 -21.14
C ASP A 222 -13.62 -8.88 -20.75
N TYR A 223 -12.69 -7.93 -20.97
CA TYR A 223 -11.29 -8.06 -20.52
C TYR A 223 -11.19 -8.32 -19.02
N TYR A 224 -11.84 -7.48 -18.22
CA TYR A 224 -11.77 -7.59 -16.77
C TYR A 224 -12.55 -8.79 -16.23
N SER A 225 -13.67 -9.16 -16.87
CA SER A 225 -14.41 -10.38 -16.54
C SER A 225 -13.59 -11.63 -16.83
N ASP A 226 -12.84 -11.66 -17.94
CA ASP A 226 -11.91 -12.75 -18.29
C ASP A 226 -10.68 -12.77 -17.36
N LEU A 227 -10.16 -11.61 -16.94
CA LEU A 227 -9.09 -11.52 -15.93
C LEU A 227 -9.53 -12.16 -14.62
N VAL A 228 -10.70 -11.75 -14.10
CA VAL A 228 -11.26 -12.30 -12.87
C VAL A 228 -11.55 -13.78 -13.02
N SER A 229 -12.09 -14.23 -14.15
CA SER A 229 -12.33 -15.65 -14.43
C SER A 229 -11.04 -16.47 -14.51
N THR A 230 -9.98 -15.89 -15.06
CA THR A 230 -8.65 -16.52 -15.14
C THR A 230 -8.03 -16.67 -13.75
N VAL A 231 -8.11 -15.65 -12.88
CA VAL A 231 -7.64 -15.79 -11.49
C VAL A 231 -8.55 -16.73 -10.70
N SER A 232 -9.86 -16.76 -10.98
CA SER A 232 -10.81 -17.69 -10.38
C SER A 232 -10.55 -19.15 -10.74
N SER A 233 -9.94 -19.44 -11.90
CA SER A 233 -9.51 -20.80 -12.24
C SER A 233 -8.26 -21.25 -11.48
N LEU A 234 -7.50 -20.30 -10.94
CA LEU A 234 -6.33 -20.49 -10.09
C LEU A 234 -6.68 -20.40 -8.58
N SER A 235 -7.97 -20.41 -8.23
CA SER A 235 -8.45 -20.16 -6.88
C SER A 235 -9.28 -21.32 -6.35
N TYR A 236 -9.38 -21.45 -5.02
CA TYR A 236 -10.30 -22.41 -4.42
C TYR A 236 -11.74 -22.04 -4.76
N SER A 237 -12.57 -23.00 -5.11
CA SER A 237 -14.03 -22.83 -5.22
C SER A 237 -14.67 -23.06 -3.87
N LEU A 238 -15.59 -22.17 -3.48
CA LEU A 238 -16.51 -22.41 -2.38
C LEU A 238 -17.55 -23.43 -2.84
N GLN A 239 -17.68 -24.56 -2.14
CA GLN A 239 -18.58 -25.66 -2.48
C GLN A 239 -19.50 -26.01 -1.31
N ASP A 240 -20.75 -26.31 -1.63
CA ASP A 240 -21.73 -26.85 -0.68
C ASP A 240 -21.39 -28.30 -0.28
N THR A 241 -21.44 -28.59 1.02
CA THR A 241 -21.33 -29.94 1.59
C THR A 241 -22.64 -30.41 2.25
N GLY A 242 -23.75 -29.74 1.97
CA GLY A 242 -25.10 -29.96 2.49
C GLY A 242 -25.40 -29.10 3.71
N ASN A 243 -24.54 -29.23 4.73
CA ASN A 243 -24.69 -28.55 6.03
C ASN A 243 -23.65 -27.44 6.27
N ALA A 244 -22.60 -27.38 5.46
CA ALA A 244 -21.53 -26.40 5.55
C ALA A 244 -20.94 -26.10 4.17
N PHE A 245 -19.92 -25.26 4.11
CA PHE A 245 -19.12 -25.06 2.91
C PHE A 245 -17.72 -25.63 3.06
N SER A 246 -17.08 -25.94 1.93
CA SER A 246 -15.66 -26.29 1.86
C SER A 246 -14.98 -25.52 0.73
N LEU A 247 -13.66 -25.37 0.82
CA LEU A 247 -12.83 -24.80 -0.24
C LEU A 247 -12.12 -25.94 -0.99
N LYS A 248 -12.31 -26.01 -2.31
CA LYS A 248 -11.65 -27.02 -3.16
C LYS A 248 -11.03 -26.42 -4.40
N ILE A 249 -9.80 -26.82 -4.69
CA ILE A 249 -9.11 -26.44 -5.93
C ILE A 249 -9.59 -27.34 -7.07
N ALA A 250 -9.66 -26.82 -8.29
CA ALA A 250 -10.07 -27.60 -9.45
C ALA A 250 -9.06 -28.71 -9.77
N GLY A 251 -9.54 -29.85 -10.28
CA GLY A 251 -8.67 -30.95 -10.70
C GLY A 251 -7.68 -30.50 -11.79
N GLY A 252 -6.42 -30.92 -11.67
CA GLY A 252 -5.35 -30.55 -12.60
C GLY A 252 -4.72 -29.18 -12.38
N VAL A 253 -5.20 -28.40 -11.39
CA VAL A 253 -4.55 -27.18 -10.91
C VAL A 253 -3.76 -27.54 -9.64
N PRO A 254 -2.43 -27.28 -9.58
CA PRO A 254 -1.66 -27.53 -8.37
C PRO A 254 -2.23 -26.76 -7.17
N ASP A 255 -2.16 -27.31 -5.97
CA ASP A 255 -2.66 -26.60 -4.79
C ASP A 255 -1.70 -25.45 -4.39
N PRO A 256 -2.17 -24.21 -4.21
CA PRO A 256 -1.30 -23.06 -3.90
C PRO A 256 -0.56 -23.21 -2.55
N VAL A 257 -1.12 -23.95 -1.60
CA VAL A 257 -0.57 -24.14 -0.25
C VAL A 257 0.32 -25.39 -0.18
N LYS A 258 -0.07 -26.48 -0.84
CA LYS A 258 0.64 -27.77 -0.79
C LYS A 258 1.70 -27.90 -1.88
N GLU A 259 1.50 -27.27 -3.03
CA GLU A 259 2.31 -27.40 -4.24
C GLU A 259 2.73 -26.01 -4.77
N SER A 260 3.11 -25.11 -3.86
CA SER A 260 3.38 -23.68 -4.14
C SER A 260 4.28 -23.43 -5.37
N ARG A 261 5.37 -24.21 -5.52
CA ARG A 261 6.29 -24.05 -6.66
C ARG A 261 5.63 -24.41 -7.99
N GLN A 262 4.95 -25.55 -8.05
CA GLN A 262 4.20 -25.99 -9.23
C GLN A 262 3.07 -25.01 -9.54
N PHE A 263 2.35 -24.55 -8.51
CA PHE A 263 1.29 -23.57 -8.64
C PHE A 263 1.81 -22.27 -9.26
N LYS A 264 2.92 -21.70 -8.78
CA LYS A 264 3.49 -20.46 -9.34
C LYS A 264 3.83 -20.60 -10.82
N LEU A 265 4.41 -21.73 -11.23
CA LEU A 265 4.72 -22.00 -12.64
C LEU A 265 3.45 -22.13 -13.49
N TYR A 266 2.45 -22.87 -12.97
CA TYR A 266 1.16 -23.05 -13.63
C TYR A 266 0.39 -21.73 -13.77
N ALA A 267 0.30 -20.94 -12.70
CA ALA A 267 -0.33 -19.63 -12.64
C ALA A 267 0.37 -18.64 -13.59
N ALA A 268 1.70 -18.60 -13.58
CA ALA A 268 2.46 -17.75 -14.50
C ALA A 268 2.21 -18.12 -15.97
N LYS A 269 2.14 -19.41 -16.30
CA LYS A 269 1.79 -19.86 -17.66
C LYS A 269 0.37 -19.44 -18.04
N THR A 270 -0.59 -19.66 -17.16
CA THR A 270 -2.01 -19.32 -17.36
C THR A 270 -2.20 -17.82 -17.57
N MET A 271 -1.62 -17.00 -16.70
CA MET A 271 -1.72 -15.55 -16.80
C MET A 271 -0.96 -14.99 -18.02
N ARG A 272 0.17 -15.58 -18.44
CA ARG A 272 0.83 -15.20 -19.70
C ARG A 272 -0.03 -15.54 -20.92
N ALA A 273 -0.77 -16.64 -20.89
CA ALA A 273 -1.71 -16.98 -21.96
C ALA A 273 -2.86 -15.96 -22.03
N PHE A 274 -3.40 -15.53 -20.89
CA PHE A 274 -4.36 -14.44 -20.79
C PHE A 274 -3.80 -13.13 -21.40
N LEU A 275 -2.60 -12.70 -20.98
CA LEU A 275 -1.99 -11.48 -21.50
C LEU A 275 -1.75 -11.57 -23.01
N LYS A 276 -1.30 -12.72 -23.53
CA LYS A 276 -1.10 -12.96 -24.96
C LYS A 276 -2.42 -12.94 -25.75
N LYS A 277 -3.49 -13.51 -25.20
CA LYS A 277 -4.83 -13.49 -25.82
C LYS A 277 -5.24 -12.05 -26.06
N TRP A 278 -5.21 -11.21 -25.02
CA TRP A 278 -5.70 -9.83 -25.10
C TRP A 278 -4.74 -8.89 -25.82
N SER A 279 -3.43 -9.12 -25.78
CA SER A 279 -2.48 -8.32 -26.57
C SER A 279 -2.67 -8.47 -28.09
N ASN A 280 -3.28 -9.57 -28.53
CA ASN A 280 -3.53 -9.85 -29.94
C ASN A 280 -4.91 -9.37 -30.42
N VAL A 281 -5.76 -8.89 -29.50
CA VAL A 281 -7.08 -8.35 -29.87
C VAL A 281 -6.86 -6.99 -30.54
N GLN A 282 -7.06 -6.92 -31.85
CA GLN A 282 -7.09 -5.66 -32.57
C GLN A 282 -8.40 -4.94 -32.25
N GLN A 283 -8.28 -3.75 -31.67
CA GLN A 283 -9.43 -2.87 -31.48
C GLN A 283 -9.60 -1.96 -32.69
N THR A 284 -10.79 -1.97 -33.27
CA THR A 284 -11.22 -1.01 -34.28
C THR A 284 -12.33 -0.15 -33.68
N PRO A 285 -12.33 1.17 -33.90
CA PRO A 285 -13.42 2.03 -33.40
C PRO A 285 -14.75 1.59 -34.02
N LYS A 286 -15.70 1.13 -33.19
CA LYS A 286 -17.02 0.64 -33.66
C LYS A 286 -17.79 1.71 -34.47
N ASP A 287 -17.61 2.98 -34.10
CA ASP A 287 -18.28 4.14 -34.72
C ASP A 287 -17.34 4.98 -35.63
N GLY A 288 -16.19 4.42 -36.03
CA GLY A 288 -15.22 5.10 -36.92
C GLY A 288 -14.40 6.23 -36.29
N SER A 289 -14.70 6.65 -35.05
CA SER A 289 -13.92 7.62 -34.28
C SER A 289 -13.76 7.22 -32.82
N TYR A 290 -12.70 7.72 -32.17
CA TYR A 290 -12.44 7.58 -30.75
C TYR A 290 -11.68 8.82 -30.26
N ASP A 291 -11.87 9.20 -29.00
CA ASP A 291 -11.16 10.30 -28.35
C ASP A 291 -10.43 9.85 -27.06
N THR A 292 -10.65 8.60 -26.66
CA THR A 292 -10.15 8.04 -25.41
C THR A 292 -9.57 6.64 -25.66
N THR A 293 -8.43 6.36 -25.02
CA THR A 293 -7.77 5.06 -25.08
C THR A 293 -7.57 4.53 -23.67
N LEU A 294 -7.96 3.28 -23.44
CA LEU A 294 -7.80 2.57 -22.17
C LEU A 294 -6.72 1.50 -22.31
N PHE A 295 -5.84 1.42 -21.31
CA PHE A 295 -4.73 0.48 -21.25
C PHE A 295 -4.79 -0.26 -19.92
N PRO A 296 -5.44 -1.43 -19.87
CA PRO A 296 -5.45 -2.23 -18.65
C PRO A 296 -4.12 -2.96 -18.46
N LEU A 297 -3.67 -2.98 -17.22
CA LEU A 297 -2.38 -3.48 -16.78
C LEU A 297 -2.55 -4.45 -15.61
N VAL A 298 -1.65 -5.43 -15.57
CA VAL A 298 -1.61 -6.45 -14.52
C VAL A 298 -0.24 -6.44 -13.83
N GLN A 299 -0.26 -6.42 -12.49
CA GLN A 299 0.92 -6.65 -11.66
C GLN A 299 0.67 -7.92 -10.82
N MET A 300 1.50 -8.95 -11.02
CA MET A 300 1.40 -10.18 -10.25
C MET A 300 2.80 -10.68 -9.95
N GLY A 301 3.40 -10.08 -8.91
CA GLY A 301 4.77 -10.38 -8.53
C GLY A 301 5.06 -11.83 -8.17
N PRO A 302 4.17 -12.54 -7.45
CA PRO A 302 4.32 -13.97 -7.20
C PRO A 302 4.47 -14.83 -8.46
N PHE A 303 3.99 -14.33 -9.61
CA PHE A 303 4.04 -15.02 -10.92
C PHE A 303 5.07 -14.42 -11.88
N GLY A 304 5.87 -13.45 -11.40
CA GLY A 304 6.87 -12.75 -12.22
C GLY A 304 6.26 -11.85 -13.30
N LEU A 305 5.01 -11.40 -13.13
CA LEU A 305 4.36 -10.45 -14.04
C LEU A 305 4.53 -9.04 -13.50
N ARG A 306 5.16 -8.20 -14.34
CA ARG A 306 5.65 -6.87 -13.99
C ARG A 306 5.17 -5.81 -14.99
N GLN A 307 4.03 -6.01 -15.64
CA GLN A 307 3.58 -5.15 -16.74
C GLN A 307 3.28 -3.74 -16.21
N ASP A 308 2.55 -3.65 -15.10
CA ASP A 308 2.18 -2.39 -14.47
C ASP A 308 3.38 -1.56 -14.02
N GLU A 309 4.34 -2.17 -13.28
CA GLU A 309 5.50 -1.42 -12.78
C GLU A 309 6.35 -0.83 -13.91
N ARG A 310 6.50 -1.55 -15.02
CA ARG A 310 7.33 -1.13 -16.16
C ARG A 310 6.68 0.04 -16.89
N VAL A 311 5.38 -0.08 -17.17
CA VAL A 311 4.60 0.96 -17.85
C VAL A 311 4.53 2.21 -16.97
N THR A 312 4.20 2.06 -15.69
CA THR A 312 4.10 3.18 -14.76
C THR A 312 5.42 3.93 -14.66
N LEU A 313 6.56 3.22 -14.53
CA LEU A 313 7.89 3.85 -14.52
C LEU A 313 8.19 4.56 -15.85
N SER A 314 7.87 3.95 -17.00
CA SER A 314 8.10 4.57 -18.30
C SER A 314 7.27 5.84 -18.50
N VAL A 315 6.01 5.83 -18.04
CA VAL A 315 5.14 6.99 -18.08
C VAL A 315 5.65 8.08 -17.14
N LEU A 316 5.99 7.74 -15.89
CA LEU A 316 6.56 8.69 -14.94
C LEU A 316 7.86 9.30 -15.46
N ASP A 317 8.75 8.51 -16.05
CA ASP A 317 9.97 9.02 -16.67
C ASP A 317 9.67 10.03 -17.79
N HIS A 318 8.71 9.71 -18.66
CA HIS A 318 8.27 10.63 -19.71
C HIS A 318 7.66 11.92 -19.15
N VAL A 319 6.79 11.84 -18.15
CA VAL A 319 6.06 13.03 -17.67
C VAL A 319 6.85 13.87 -16.65
N LEU A 320 7.81 13.25 -15.95
CA LEU A 320 8.62 13.92 -14.93
C LEU A 320 9.99 14.34 -15.43
N HIS A 321 10.62 13.66 -16.40
CA HIS A 321 12.00 13.94 -16.78
C HIS A 321 12.20 14.41 -18.23
N ASN A 322 11.14 14.51 -19.03
CA ASN A 322 11.28 14.92 -20.43
C ASN A 322 11.77 16.37 -20.55
N LYS A 323 12.99 16.54 -21.06
CA LYS A 323 13.65 17.84 -21.26
C LYS A 323 12.89 18.75 -22.22
N GLU A 324 12.20 18.21 -23.21
CA GLU A 324 11.38 19.02 -24.13
C GLU A 324 10.16 19.65 -23.46
N GLN A 325 9.73 19.08 -22.32
CA GLN A 325 8.58 19.52 -21.53
C GLN A 325 8.98 20.03 -20.13
N GLU A 326 10.27 20.28 -19.91
CA GLU A 326 10.82 20.72 -18.64
C GLU A 326 10.12 21.98 -18.14
N GLY A 327 9.58 21.91 -16.92
CA GLY A 327 8.87 23.01 -16.27
C GLY A 327 7.48 23.33 -16.84
N GLN A 328 6.83 22.43 -17.58
CA GLN A 328 5.53 22.73 -18.20
C GLN A 328 4.37 21.81 -17.81
N SER A 329 4.62 20.54 -17.45
CA SER A 329 3.58 19.58 -17.06
C SER A 329 3.28 19.65 -15.55
N LYS A 330 2.02 19.39 -15.15
CA LYS A 330 1.63 19.20 -13.74
C LYS A 330 1.24 17.74 -13.51
N VAL A 331 1.70 17.15 -12.41
CA VAL A 331 1.43 15.75 -12.07
C VAL A 331 0.85 15.68 -10.66
N PHE A 332 -0.29 15.01 -10.53
CA PHE A 332 -0.89 14.72 -9.22
C PHE A 332 -0.79 13.22 -8.98
N ILE A 333 -0.31 12.79 -7.82
CA ILE A 333 -0.22 11.38 -7.44
C ILE A 333 -0.89 11.23 -6.08
N THR A 334 -1.71 10.22 -5.92
CA THR A 334 -2.31 9.91 -4.63
C THR A 334 -2.10 8.47 -4.22
N SER A 335 -1.93 8.26 -2.92
CA SER A 335 -1.89 6.95 -2.29
C SER A 335 -2.46 7.05 -0.87
N GLY A 336 -3.38 6.14 -0.52
CA GLY A 336 -3.91 6.01 0.84
C GLY A 336 -2.87 5.55 1.85
N TYR A 337 -1.74 5.01 1.39
CA TYR A 337 -0.60 4.62 2.20
C TYR A 337 0.67 5.18 1.57
N PHE A 338 1.17 6.31 2.08
CA PHE A 338 2.34 6.98 1.54
C PHE A 338 3.61 6.17 1.86
N ASN A 339 3.97 5.24 0.97
CA ASN A 339 5.18 4.44 1.08
C ASN A 339 5.60 3.91 -0.30
N PHE A 340 5.98 4.84 -1.17
CA PHE A 340 6.38 4.54 -2.54
C PHE A 340 7.61 3.62 -2.59
N GLU A 341 7.61 2.68 -3.54
CA GLU A 341 8.84 1.93 -3.84
C GLU A 341 9.94 2.87 -4.35
N LYS A 342 11.19 2.57 -4.00
CA LYS A 342 12.36 3.42 -4.23
C LYS A 342 12.46 3.95 -5.66
N ARG A 343 12.18 3.15 -6.69
CA ARG A 343 12.22 3.64 -8.09
C ARG A 343 11.17 4.71 -8.38
N TYR A 344 9.95 4.57 -7.86
CA TYR A 344 8.94 5.62 -7.97
C TYR A 344 9.34 6.85 -7.17
N SER A 345 9.80 6.68 -5.94
CA SER A 345 10.25 7.79 -5.11
C SER A 345 11.34 8.59 -5.78
N GLN A 346 12.35 7.91 -6.34
CA GLN A 346 13.45 8.58 -7.05
C GLN A 346 13.00 9.26 -8.34
N ALA A 347 12.04 8.70 -9.07
CA ALA A 347 11.48 9.36 -10.24
C ALA A 347 10.74 10.66 -9.87
N ILE A 348 10.05 10.67 -8.73
CA ILE A 348 9.34 11.86 -8.24
C ILE A 348 10.31 12.89 -7.66
N ILE A 349 11.24 12.47 -6.79
CA ILE A 349 12.23 13.34 -6.13
C ILE A 349 13.08 14.09 -7.16
N ASN A 350 13.45 13.44 -8.26
CA ASN A 350 14.29 14.02 -9.31
C ASN A 350 13.48 14.67 -10.45
N THR A 351 12.20 15.01 -10.20
CA THR A 351 11.31 15.59 -11.18
C THR A 351 11.86 16.87 -11.82
N LYS A 352 11.51 17.05 -13.09
CA LYS A 352 11.67 18.27 -13.90
C LYS A 352 10.33 18.84 -14.35
N ALA A 353 9.22 18.24 -13.93
CA ALA A 353 7.88 18.77 -14.15
C ALA A 353 7.75 20.17 -13.51
N ALA A 354 6.75 20.94 -13.94
CA ALA A 354 6.48 22.25 -13.36
C ALA A 354 6.06 22.14 -11.89
N ASP A 355 5.19 21.16 -11.62
CA ASP A 355 4.51 20.97 -10.35
C ASP A 355 4.15 19.49 -10.18
N VAL A 356 4.49 18.94 -9.02
CA VAL A 356 4.14 17.59 -8.60
C VAL A 356 3.48 17.65 -7.23
N CYS A 357 2.21 17.31 -7.17
CA CYS A 357 1.43 17.29 -5.93
C CYS A 357 1.14 15.84 -5.51
N LEU A 358 1.58 15.49 -4.32
CA LEU A 358 1.35 14.18 -3.70
C LEU A 358 0.22 14.31 -2.68
N ILE A 359 -0.82 13.48 -2.79
CA ILE A 359 -1.97 13.50 -1.89
C ILE A 359 -1.97 12.24 -1.03
N ALA A 360 -1.78 12.39 0.27
CA ALA A 360 -1.73 11.33 1.27
C ALA A 360 -2.95 11.39 2.22
N ALA A 361 -3.09 10.39 3.09
CA ALA A 361 -4.05 10.44 4.19
C ALA A 361 -3.42 11.22 5.35
N SER A 362 -4.14 12.20 5.94
CA SER A 362 -3.71 12.71 7.25
C SER A 362 -3.72 11.59 8.30
N PRO A 363 -3.02 11.77 9.43
CA PRO A 363 -3.07 10.80 10.52
C PRO A 363 -4.51 10.43 10.93
N GLU A 364 -5.40 11.41 11.05
CA GLU A 364 -6.81 11.25 11.43
C GLU A 364 -7.65 10.57 10.35
N ALA A 365 -7.30 10.77 9.08
CA ALA A 365 -7.95 10.12 7.95
C ALA A 365 -7.38 8.72 7.66
N ASN A 366 -6.37 8.27 8.40
CA ASN A 366 -5.83 6.93 8.23
C ASN A 366 -6.75 5.88 8.88
N GLY A 367 -7.00 4.77 8.19
CA GLY A 367 -7.84 3.68 8.71
C GLY A 367 -7.34 3.05 10.02
N PHE A 368 -6.07 3.27 10.40
CA PHE A 368 -5.49 2.78 11.64
C PHE A 368 -5.54 3.78 12.81
N PHE A 369 -6.02 5.01 12.60
CA PHE A 369 -5.99 6.08 13.58
C PHE A 369 -6.58 5.71 14.94
N ASN A 370 -7.76 5.09 14.93
CA ASN A 370 -8.46 4.66 16.15
C ASN A 370 -8.23 3.17 16.50
N SER A 371 -7.24 2.52 15.88
CA SER A 371 -6.98 1.10 16.15
C SER A 371 -6.34 0.92 17.52
N ALA A 372 -6.62 -0.21 18.18
CA ALA A 372 -6.01 -0.52 19.47
C ALA A 372 -4.58 -1.09 19.30
N GLY A 373 -3.76 -0.98 20.36
CA GLY A 373 -2.40 -1.52 20.37
C GLY A 373 -1.46 -0.82 19.37
N ILE A 374 -0.53 -1.57 18.79
CA ILE A 374 0.60 -1.07 17.98
C ILE A 374 0.15 -0.42 16.68
N SER A 375 -0.97 -0.91 16.15
CA SER A 375 -1.53 -0.39 14.90
C SER A 375 -1.89 1.09 14.96
N LYS A 376 -2.13 1.65 16.16
CA LYS A 376 -2.34 3.10 16.38
C LYS A 376 -1.13 3.96 15.98
N TYR A 377 0.06 3.38 15.88
CA TYR A 377 1.29 4.07 15.50
C TYR A 377 1.59 4.01 13.98
N ILE A 378 0.75 3.29 13.21
CA ILE A 378 0.87 3.24 11.75
C ILE A 378 0.70 4.63 11.11
N PRO A 379 -0.28 5.48 11.51
CA PRO A 379 -0.42 6.81 10.93
C PRO A 379 0.79 7.72 11.18
N PRO A 380 1.32 7.88 12.42
CA PRO A 380 2.55 8.63 12.66
C PRO A 380 3.76 8.12 11.86
N ALA A 381 3.86 6.80 11.63
CA ALA A 381 4.93 6.23 10.81
C ALA A 381 4.85 6.70 9.35
N TYR A 382 3.65 6.86 8.78
CA TYR A 382 3.50 7.42 7.44
C TYR A 382 3.89 8.91 7.39
N THR A 383 3.52 9.70 8.39
CA THR A 383 3.97 11.11 8.50
C THR A 383 5.50 11.23 8.51
N LEU A 384 6.21 10.31 9.18
CA LEU A 384 7.67 10.27 9.14
C LEU A 384 8.22 9.90 7.74
N ILE A 385 7.56 9.00 7.02
CA ILE A 385 7.94 8.64 5.63
C ILE A 385 7.75 9.84 4.71
N GLU A 386 6.64 10.57 4.85
CA GLU A 386 6.35 11.80 4.11
C GLU A 386 7.40 12.88 4.38
N GLN A 387 7.76 13.11 5.65
CA GLN A 387 8.80 14.07 6.03
C GLN A 387 10.15 13.72 5.42
N ARG A 388 10.56 12.45 5.47
CA ARG A 388 11.82 11.98 4.85
C ARG A 388 11.81 12.19 3.34
N PHE A 389 10.71 11.81 2.69
CA PHE A 389 10.54 12.01 1.26
C PHE A 389 10.69 13.50 0.89
N PHE A 390 10.06 14.40 1.64
CA PHE A 390 10.15 15.83 1.38
C PHE A 390 11.55 16.39 1.64
N ASN A 391 12.27 15.87 2.65
CA ASN A 391 13.66 16.24 2.89
C ASN A 391 14.57 15.76 1.75
N ASP A 392 14.36 14.56 1.21
CA ASP A 392 15.08 14.07 0.04
C ASP A 392 14.79 14.93 -1.20
N ALA A 393 13.53 15.35 -1.41
CA ALA A 393 13.13 16.29 -2.45
C ALA A 393 13.82 17.66 -2.30
N LYS A 394 13.94 18.18 -1.07
CA LYS A 394 14.71 19.40 -0.78
C LYS A 394 16.19 19.23 -1.11
N ALA A 395 16.79 18.12 -0.68
CA ALA A 395 18.19 17.81 -0.95
C ALA A 395 18.48 17.68 -2.47
N ALA A 396 17.50 17.20 -3.24
CA ALA A 396 17.55 17.15 -4.69
C ALA A 396 17.29 18.50 -5.40
N GLY A 397 17.00 19.58 -4.66
CA GLY A 397 16.73 20.91 -5.22
C GLY A 397 15.32 21.10 -5.78
N ASN A 398 14.37 20.21 -5.45
CA ASN A 398 13.01 20.19 -6.00
C ASN A 398 11.93 20.59 -4.98
N ALA A 399 12.32 21.26 -3.89
CA ALA A 399 11.41 21.72 -2.84
C ALA A 399 10.27 22.63 -3.36
N GLU A 400 10.53 23.44 -4.38
CA GLU A 400 9.55 24.36 -4.98
C GLU A 400 8.63 23.68 -6.01
N ARG A 401 9.00 22.47 -6.47
CA ARG A 401 8.27 21.71 -7.49
C ARG A 401 7.42 20.59 -6.92
N ILE A 402 7.66 20.20 -5.66
CA ILE A 402 7.00 19.06 -5.02
C ILE A 402 6.21 19.56 -3.83
N THR A 403 4.92 19.27 -3.81
CA THR A 403 4.01 19.52 -2.68
C THR A 403 3.48 18.19 -2.15
N ILE A 404 3.27 18.12 -0.83
CA ILE A 404 2.56 17.01 -0.18
C ILE A 404 1.35 17.61 0.53
N GLU A 405 0.17 17.14 0.15
CA GLU A 405 -1.13 17.52 0.69
C GLU A 405 -1.73 16.32 1.44
N GLU A 406 -2.26 16.55 2.64
CA GLU A 406 -2.94 15.52 3.42
C GLU A 406 -4.46 15.66 3.30
N TYR A 407 -5.15 14.60 2.90
CA TYR A 407 -6.61 14.55 3.00
C TYR A 407 -7.02 14.50 4.46
N ASN A 408 -7.85 15.45 4.91
CA ASN A 408 -8.40 15.45 6.26
C ASN A 408 -9.87 15.87 6.25
N ARG A 409 -10.76 14.94 6.58
CA ARG A 409 -12.18 15.22 6.78
C ARG A 409 -12.64 14.51 8.03
N LYS A 410 -13.17 15.28 8.99
CA LYS A 410 -13.57 14.75 10.30
C LYS A 410 -14.53 13.56 10.17
N GLY A 411 -14.15 12.41 10.74
CA GLY A 411 -14.93 11.18 10.72
C GLY A 411 -14.88 10.40 9.41
N TRP A 412 -14.03 10.81 8.46
CA TRP A 412 -13.79 10.13 7.19
C TRP A 412 -12.39 9.54 7.16
N THR A 413 -12.23 8.45 6.42
CA THR A 413 -10.91 7.86 6.14
C THR A 413 -10.56 7.98 4.66
N TYR A 414 -9.27 7.95 4.34
CA TYR A 414 -8.75 8.14 2.98
C TYR A 414 -8.04 6.89 2.46
N HIS A 415 -8.34 6.53 1.20
CA HIS A 415 -7.78 5.33 0.59
C HIS A 415 -7.68 5.42 -0.95
N ALA A 416 -7.69 6.62 -1.53
CA ALA A 416 -7.54 6.77 -2.98
C ALA A 416 -6.13 6.38 -3.46
N LYS A 417 -6.04 5.88 -4.70
CA LYS A 417 -4.76 5.67 -5.41
C LYS A 417 -4.84 6.09 -6.86
N GLY A 418 -3.71 6.56 -7.38
CA GLY A 418 -3.50 6.74 -8.80
C GLY A 418 -2.86 8.09 -9.11
N LEU A 419 -2.92 8.49 -10.37
CA LEU A 419 -2.30 9.74 -10.81
C LEU A 419 -3.16 10.51 -11.82
N TRP A 420 -2.84 11.77 -12.01
CA TRP A 420 -3.35 12.64 -13.08
C TRP A 420 -2.18 13.39 -13.72
N VAL A 421 -2.20 13.52 -15.04
CA VAL A 421 -1.19 14.28 -15.78
C VAL A 421 -1.87 15.36 -16.61
N TYR A 422 -1.42 16.59 -16.35
CA TYR A 422 -1.79 17.80 -17.06
C TYR A 422 -0.66 18.14 -18.02
N PRO A 423 -0.94 18.19 -19.33
CA PRO A 423 0.10 18.51 -20.30
C PRO A 423 0.44 20.01 -20.24
N PRO A 424 1.54 20.42 -20.88
CA PRO A 424 1.92 21.82 -21.01
C PRO A 424 0.78 22.74 -21.41
N ARG A 425 0.60 23.83 -20.66
CA ARG A 425 -0.38 24.91 -20.94
C ARG A 425 -1.85 24.45 -20.90
N SER A 426 -2.15 23.37 -20.20
CA SER A 426 -3.50 22.85 -20.02
C SER A 426 -3.89 22.85 -18.55
N GLU A 427 -5.07 23.39 -18.25
CA GLU A 427 -5.68 23.30 -16.92
C GLU A 427 -6.53 22.05 -16.73
N LEU A 428 -6.60 21.18 -17.74
CA LEU A 428 -7.31 19.90 -17.66
C LEU A 428 -6.36 18.73 -17.90
N PRO A 429 -6.53 17.61 -17.17
CA PRO A 429 -5.71 16.43 -17.35
C PRO A 429 -5.97 15.80 -18.73
N ILE A 430 -5.00 15.05 -19.24
CA ILE A 430 -5.18 14.17 -20.41
C ILE A 430 -5.02 12.71 -20.07
N MET A 431 -4.47 12.40 -18.90
CA MET A 431 -4.23 11.05 -18.47
C MET A 431 -4.55 10.89 -16.99
N THR A 432 -5.11 9.73 -16.63
CA THR A 432 -5.23 9.29 -15.24
C THR A 432 -5.08 7.78 -15.13
N THR A 433 -4.83 7.28 -13.92
CA THR A 433 -4.97 5.85 -13.62
C THR A 433 -6.17 5.57 -12.72
N ILE A 434 -6.69 4.35 -12.76
CA ILE A 434 -7.66 3.83 -11.78
C ILE A 434 -7.34 2.35 -11.51
N GLY A 435 -7.35 1.94 -10.24
CA GLY A 435 -7.00 0.57 -9.87
C GLY A 435 -6.66 0.40 -8.41
N SER A 436 -6.03 -0.73 -8.12
CA SER A 436 -5.71 -1.16 -6.76
C SER A 436 -4.28 -0.90 -6.23
N PRO A 437 -3.22 -0.67 -7.05
CA PRO A 437 -1.87 -0.46 -6.54
C PRO A 437 -1.74 0.79 -5.64
N ASN A 438 -1.04 0.65 -4.51
CA ASN A 438 -0.61 1.78 -3.65
C ASN A 438 0.78 2.32 -4.01
N PHE A 439 1.37 1.86 -5.13
CA PHE A 439 2.74 2.17 -5.56
C PHE A 439 3.85 1.78 -4.57
N GLY A 440 3.54 1.03 -3.51
CA GLY A 440 4.52 0.52 -2.56
C GLY A 440 5.12 -0.82 -2.98
N TYR A 441 6.16 -1.24 -2.26
CA TYR A 441 6.84 -2.53 -2.48
C TYR A 441 5.86 -3.71 -2.55
N ARG A 442 4.85 -3.71 -1.68
CA ARG A 442 3.86 -4.78 -1.58
C ARG A 442 3.02 -4.96 -2.86
N SER A 443 2.49 -3.87 -3.40
CA SER A 443 1.74 -3.87 -4.67
C SER A 443 2.59 -4.36 -5.83
N ILE A 444 3.89 -4.05 -5.81
CA ILE A 444 4.81 -4.54 -6.83
C ILE A 444 5.06 -6.04 -6.61
N VAL A 445 5.54 -6.45 -5.44
CA VAL A 445 6.20 -7.75 -5.26
C VAL A 445 5.28 -8.86 -4.80
N ARG A 446 4.29 -8.56 -3.96
CA ARG A 446 3.55 -9.56 -3.17
C ARG A 446 2.10 -9.77 -3.63
N ASP A 447 1.42 -8.69 -4.01
CA ASP A 447 -0.01 -8.74 -4.30
C ASP A 447 -0.32 -9.03 -5.79
N LEU A 448 -1.55 -9.49 -6.05
CA LEU A 448 -2.15 -9.48 -7.38
C LEU A 448 -2.94 -8.18 -7.55
N GLU A 449 -2.43 -7.27 -8.38
CA GLU A 449 -3.03 -5.97 -8.63
C GLU A 449 -3.49 -5.82 -10.08
N ALA A 450 -4.50 -4.97 -10.27
CA ALA A 450 -4.93 -4.54 -11.58
C ALA A 450 -5.09 -3.01 -11.60
N GLN A 451 -4.60 -2.40 -12.67
CA GLN A 451 -4.67 -0.95 -12.89
C GLN A 451 -5.08 -0.69 -14.34
N MET A 452 -5.68 0.46 -14.61
CA MET A 452 -5.95 0.93 -15.95
C MET A 452 -5.42 2.36 -16.11
N PHE A 453 -4.65 2.58 -17.16
CA PHE A 453 -4.37 3.92 -17.65
C PHE A 453 -5.47 4.35 -18.63
N LEU A 454 -5.87 5.60 -18.51
CA LEU A 454 -6.82 6.26 -19.40
C LEU A 454 -6.13 7.47 -20.00
N VAL A 455 -6.12 7.58 -21.33
CA VAL A 455 -5.62 8.75 -22.06
C VAL A 455 -6.72 9.31 -22.94
N THR A 456 -7.13 10.55 -22.70
CA THR A 456 -8.31 11.15 -23.34
C THR A 456 -8.04 12.57 -23.85
N THR A 457 -8.65 12.87 -24.99
CA THR A 457 -8.77 14.22 -25.56
C THR A 457 -10.22 14.72 -25.50
N ASN A 458 -11.15 13.92 -24.97
CA ASN A 458 -12.56 14.28 -24.77
C ASN A 458 -12.69 15.41 -23.74
N GLN A 459 -13.24 16.55 -24.12
CA GLN A 459 -13.29 17.72 -23.25
C GLN A 459 -14.17 17.52 -22.00
N GLY A 460 -15.29 16.80 -22.11
CA GLY A 460 -16.21 16.55 -21.00
C GLY A 460 -15.61 15.62 -19.94
N LEU A 461 -14.97 14.54 -20.39
CA LEU A 461 -14.27 13.62 -19.51
C LEU A 461 -13.08 14.30 -18.82
N ARG A 462 -12.29 15.10 -19.56
CA ARG A 462 -11.17 15.85 -18.97
C ARG A 462 -11.62 16.80 -17.85
N LYS A 463 -12.73 17.51 -18.03
CA LYS A 463 -13.35 18.33 -16.95
C LYS A 463 -13.77 17.48 -15.75
N SER A 464 -14.46 16.36 -16.00
CA SER A 464 -14.90 15.44 -14.94
C SER A 464 -13.72 14.85 -14.15
N LEU A 465 -12.60 14.57 -14.84
CA LEU A 465 -11.36 14.09 -14.21
C LEU A 465 -10.68 15.15 -13.35
N HIS A 466 -10.73 16.42 -13.78
CA HIS A 466 -10.23 17.55 -13.01
C HIS A 466 -11.07 17.76 -11.75
N GLU A 467 -12.40 17.78 -11.85
CA GLU A 467 -13.31 17.88 -10.70
C GLU A 467 -13.09 16.73 -9.70
N HIS A 468 -12.94 15.50 -10.20
CA HIS A 468 -12.62 14.34 -9.37
C HIS A 468 -11.28 14.48 -8.65
N GLN A 469 -10.27 15.09 -9.28
CA GLN A 469 -8.99 15.36 -8.64
C GLN A 469 -9.09 16.47 -7.58
N LEU A 470 -9.84 17.54 -7.86
CA LEU A 470 -10.09 18.63 -6.93
C LEU A 470 -10.81 18.18 -5.66
N LEU A 471 -11.69 17.17 -5.74
CA LEU A 471 -12.34 16.56 -4.57
C LEU A 471 -11.33 16.20 -3.47
N PHE A 472 -10.16 15.68 -3.85
CA PHE A 472 -9.15 15.23 -2.92
C PHE A 472 -8.34 16.39 -2.33
N ILE A 473 -8.03 17.42 -3.13
CA ILE A 473 -7.31 18.62 -2.66
C ILE A 473 -8.20 19.56 -1.85
N MET A 474 -9.47 19.74 -2.23
CA MET A 474 -10.37 20.64 -1.50
C MET A 474 -10.72 20.08 -0.12
N ALA A 475 -10.79 18.75 0.01
CA ALA A 475 -10.92 18.09 1.30
C ALA A 475 -9.64 18.20 2.16
N SER A 476 -8.50 18.59 1.60
CA SER A 476 -7.28 18.93 2.34
C SER A 476 -7.27 20.38 2.85
N ASN A 477 -8.15 21.25 2.35
CA ASN A 477 -8.03 22.71 2.48
C ASN A 477 -9.15 23.41 3.30
N HIS A 478 -10.04 22.68 4.00
CA HIS A 478 -11.09 23.32 4.79
C HIS A 478 -11.21 22.87 6.25
N ASP A 479 -10.96 23.84 7.13
CA ASP A 479 -11.62 24.01 8.43
C ASP A 479 -13.13 23.76 8.29
N ASN A 480 -13.63 22.88 9.16
CA ASN A 480 -15.03 22.49 9.30
C ASN A 480 -15.97 23.71 9.39
N THR A 481 -16.67 24.05 8.31
CA THR A 481 -17.99 24.66 8.42
C THR A 481 -19.03 23.58 8.20
N LEU A 482 -19.34 22.87 9.29
CA LEU A 482 -20.67 22.36 9.65
C LEU A 482 -20.55 21.69 11.04
N ALA A 483 -21.04 22.43 12.05
CA ALA A 483 -21.28 22.06 13.45
C ALA A 483 -20.08 21.77 14.39
N VAL A 484 -19.81 22.74 15.26
CA VAL A 484 -19.01 22.63 16.49
C VAL A 484 -19.91 22.05 17.60
N PRO A 485 -19.39 21.12 18.42
CA PRO A 485 -19.30 21.43 19.85
C PRO A 485 -17.85 21.49 20.31
N SER A 486 -17.57 22.53 21.10
CA SER A 486 -16.31 22.88 21.76
C SER A 486 -15.97 21.91 22.88
N ASN A 487 -14.78 21.29 22.86
CA ASN A 487 -13.61 21.76 23.62
C ASN A 487 -12.44 20.75 23.50
N GLU A 488 -11.25 21.32 23.33
CA GLU A 488 -9.90 20.84 23.72
C GLU A 488 -9.34 19.52 23.16
N SER A 489 -8.58 19.63 22.07
CA SER A 489 -7.11 19.49 22.07
C SER A 489 -6.60 19.75 20.65
N LYS A 490 -5.94 20.90 20.44
CA LYS A 490 -5.47 21.33 19.12
C LYS A 490 -4.10 20.68 18.88
N TYR A 491 -4.08 19.51 18.25
CA TYR A 491 -2.82 18.89 17.83
C TYR A 491 -2.20 19.72 16.69
N VAL A 492 -0.94 20.09 16.87
CA VAL A 492 -0.11 20.73 15.83
C VAL A 492 0.29 19.63 14.86
N THR A 493 0.24 19.88 13.55
CA THR A 493 0.78 19.00 12.50
C THR A 493 2.07 19.62 11.92
N VAL A 494 2.87 18.84 11.19
CA VAL A 494 4.10 19.34 10.50
C VAL A 494 3.82 20.53 9.59
N PHE A 495 2.59 20.66 9.09
CA PHE A 495 2.15 21.73 8.21
C PHE A 495 1.85 23.05 8.93
N ASN A 496 1.63 23.01 10.25
CA ASN A 496 1.30 24.20 11.04
C ASN A 496 2.54 25.00 11.47
N ASP A 497 3.67 24.34 11.68
CA ASP A 497 4.98 24.99 11.89
C ASP A 497 6.12 24.02 11.51
N PRO A 498 6.52 23.95 10.23
CA PRO A 498 7.54 23.02 9.76
C PRO A 498 8.95 23.26 10.32
N VAL A 499 9.18 24.41 10.97
CA VAL A 499 10.47 24.80 11.55
C VAL A 499 10.53 24.46 13.04
N ASN A 500 9.40 24.54 13.77
CA ASN A 500 9.33 24.26 15.21
C ASN A 500 8.45 23.05 15.59
N PHE A 501 8.08 22.18 14.64
CA PHE A 501 7.36 20.93 14.94
C PHE A 501 8.22 20.00 15.80
N ASN A 502 8.09 20.15 17.12
CA ASN A 502 8.78 19.40 18.16
C ASN A 502 7.83 18.46 18.91
N ALA A 503 6.72 18.03 18.28
CA ALA A 503 5.81 17.07 18.87
C ALA A 503 6.53 15.71 18.94
N LYS A 504 7.09 15.41 20.11
CA LYS A 504 7.70 14.12 20.41
C LYS A 504 6.63 13.16 20.90
N HIS A 505 6.52 11.99 20.28
CA HIS A 505 5.55 10.96 20.62
C HIS A 505 6.15 10.01 21.64
N PRO A 506 5.65 9.98 22.89
CA PRO A 506 6.24 9.17 23.94
C PRO A 506 6.05 7.66 23.66
N LEU A 507 7.12 6.92 23.91
CA LEU A 507 7.13 5.46 23.99
C LEU A 507 6.58 5.04 25.37
N HIS A 508 6.02 3.84 25.45
CA HIS A 508 5.50 3.32 26.72
C HIS A 508 6.61 3.08 27.75
N ASN A 509 7.81 2.71 27.29
CA ASN A 509 9.02 2.66 28.09
C ASN A 509 10.09 3.57 27.46
N ALA A 510 10.92 4.20 28.28
CA ALA A 510 12.18 4.76 27.82
C ALA A 510 13.18 3.62 27.54
N TRP A 511 14.04 3.81 26.55
CA TRP A 511 15.03 2.82 26.12
C TRP A 511 16.41 3.43 26.03
N THR A 512 17.41 2.67 26.44
CA THR A 512 18.81 3.05 26.43
C THR A 512 19.57 2.17 25.44
N LEU A 513 20.23 2.81 24.47
CA LEU A 513 21.14 2.17 23.55
C LEU A 513 22.56 2.18 24.14
N TRP A 514 23.19 1.01 24.15
CA TRP A 514 24.55 0.78 24.63
C TRP A 514 25.40 0.19 23.52
N PHE A 515 26.71 0.35 23.65
CA PHE A 515 27.69 -0.22 22.74
C PHE A 515 28.89 -0.77 23.50
N ASP A 516 29.40 -1.92 23.05
CA ASP A 516 30.70 -2.43 23.43
C ASP A 516 31.48 -2.97 22.22
N ASN A 517 32.79 -3.13 22.39
CA ASN A 517 33.62 -3.87 21.45
C ASN A 517 34.76 -4.59 22.20
N PRO A 518 34.56 -5.85 22.61
CA PRO A 518 35.55 -6.62 23.37
C PRO A 518 36.81 -6.96 22.55
N GLY A 519 36.80 -6.75 21.22
CA GLY A 519 37.94 -7.02 20.35
C GLY A 519 39.06 -5.98 20.42
N LYS A 520 38.79 -4.79 21.00
CA LYS A 520 39.81 -3.73 21.20
C LYS A 520 40.37 -3.83 22.63
N LYS A 521 41.50 -4.53 22.80
CA LYS A 521 42.34 -4.62 24.02
C LYS A 521 41.62 -4.19 25.33
N SER A 522 40.67 -4.98 25.81
CA SER A 522 40.17 -4.86 27.18
C SER A 522 41.00 -5.79 28.06
N ASN A 523 41.74 -5.24 29.03
CA ASN A 523 42.31 -6.04 30.11
C ASN A 523 41.18 -6.84 30.79
N ALA A 524 41.39 -8.14 31.00
CA ALA A 524 40.36 -9.13 31.36
C ALA A 524 39.62 -8.87 32.69
N ASN A 525 39.92 -7.79 33.42
CA ASN A 525 39.30 -7.43 34.69
C ASN A 525 38.27 -6.29 34.62
N ASN A 526 37.99 -5.69 33.45
CA ASN A 526 37.12 -4.50 33.35
C ASN A 526 36.11 -4.58 32.18
N TRP A 527 35.31 -5.64 32.11
CA TRP A 527 34.24 -5.74 31.10
C TRP A 527 33.19 -4.62 31.27
N GLU A 528 32.85 -4.26 32.52
CA GLU A 528 31.92 -3.15 32.86
C GLU A 528 32.38 -1.79 32.30
N GLN A 529 33.69 -1.56 32.17
CA GLN A 529 34.22 -0.30 31.64
C GLN A 529 34.20 -0.21 30.10
N SER A 530 33.95 -1.35 29.43
CA SER A 530 33.90 -1.41 27.95
C SER A 530 32.49 -1.19 27.39
N LEU A 531 31.47 -1.39 28.23
CA LEU A 531 30.07 -1.13 27.92
C LEU A 531 29.78 0.36 28.10
N LYS A 532 29.51 1.04 26.98
CA LYS A 532 29.23 2.47 26.97
C LYS A 532 27.75 2.69 26.74
N GLU A 533 27.13 3.43 27.65
CA GLU A 533 25.83 4.04 27.38
C GLU A 533 26.02 5.06 26.26
N LEU A 534 25.26 4.93 25.18
CA LEU A 534 25.31 5.89 24.07
C LEU A 534 24.26 6.97 24.27
N ILE A 535 23.00 6.57 24.43
CA ILE A 535 21.86 7.48 24.48
C ILE A 535 20.63 6.78 25.05
N THR A 536 19.85 7.53 25.83
CA THR A 536 18.50 7.13 26.26
C THR A 536 17.48 7.99 25.53
N PHE A 537 16.41 7.35 25.04
CA PHE A 537 15.30 8.01 24.39
C PHE A 537 13.98 7.46 24.92
N ASP A 538 12.97 8.32 24.97
CA ASP A 538 11.62 7.99 25.43
C ASP A 538 10.56 8.34 24.40
N THR A 539 10.95 8.73 23.18
CA THR A 539 10.04 9.10 22.10
C THR A 539 10.39 8.43 20.76
N VAL A 540 9.42 8.33 19.86
CA VAL A 540 9.59 7.73 18.52
C VAL A 540 10.55 8.56 17.66
N GLU A 541 10.46 9.89 17.73
CA GLU A 541 11.34 10.82 17.01
C GLU A 541 12.78 10.65 17.49
N ASP A 542 12.98 10.57 18.80
CA ASP A 542 14.30 10.37 19.37
C ASP A 542 14.85 8.98 19.00
N PHE A 543 14.02 7.93 18.98
CA PHE A 543 14.44 6.62 18.46
C PHE A 543 14.97 6.73 17.02
N TRP A 544 14.22 7.38 16.12
CA TRP A 544 14.66 7.53 14.73
C TRP A 544 15.85 8.46 14.58
N GLY A 545 15.93 9.50 15.41
CA GLY A 545 17.11 10.35 15.55
C GLY A 545 18.33 9.53 15.92
N VAL A 546 18.21 8.62 16.88
CA VAL A 546 19.28 7.71 17.28
C VAL A 546 19.61 6.73 16.15
N TYR A 547 18.63 5.99 15.64
CA TYR A 547 18.85 4.95 14.64
C TYR A 547 19.51 5.47 13.36
N ASN A 548 19.12 6.67 12.89
CA ASN A 548 19.68 7.25 11.68
C ASN A 548 21.10 7.81 11.85
N ASN A 549 21.56 8.01 13.09
CA ASN A 549 22.87 8.60 13.40
C ASN A 549 23.88 7.60 14.00
N ILE A 550 23.45 6.36 14.28
CA ILE A 550 24.37 5.29 14.66
C ILE A 550 24.93 4.59 13.41
N MET A 551 26.10 3.99 13.56
CA MET A 551 26.71 3.20 12.50
C MET A 551 25.81 2.02 12.16
N LYS A 552 25.60 1.75 10.86
CA LYS A 552 24.83 0.59 10.42
C LYS A 552 25.48 -0.69 10.93
N THR A 553 24.65 -1.69 11.21
CA THR A 553 25.10 -2.97 11.75
C THR A 553 26.05 -3.68 10.78
N CYS A 554 25.81 -3.56 9.48
CA CYS A 554 26.71 -4.12 8.47
C CYS A 554 28.12 -3.48 8.45
N ASP A 555 28.23 -2.22 8.86
CA ASP A 555 29.46 -1.41 8.85
C ASP A 555 30.26 -1.49 10.17
N LEU A 556 29.67 -2.07 11.22
CA LEU A 556 30.34 -2.23 12.51
C LEU A 556 31.57 -3.14 12.42
N SER A 557 32.63 -2.75 13.13
CA SER A 557 33.83 -3.57 13.26
C SER A 557 33.53 -4.93 13.92
N ILE A 558 34.27 -5.97 13.52
CA ILE A 558 34.13 -7.32 14.12
C ILE A 558 34.29 -7.23 15.65
N SER A 559 33.47 -8.00 16.35
CA SER A 559 33.35 -8.04 17.82
C SER A 559 32.56 -6.88 18.42
N SER A 560 32.01 -5.95 17.63
CA SER A 560 31.11 -4.92 18.18
C SER A 560 29.75 -5.48 18.55
N ASN A 561 29.12 -4.91 19.59
CA ASN A 561 27.74 -5.18 19.96
C ASN A 561 26.96 -3.86 20.14
N TYR A 562 25.72 -3.81 19.67
CA TYR A 562 24.72 -2.85 20.13
C TYR A 562 23.73 -3.54 21.04
N HIS A 563 23.33 -2.87 22.13
CA HIS A 563 22.34 -3.35 23.08
C HIS A 563 21.27 -2.27 23.27
N LEU A 564 20.00 -2.57 23.02
CA LEU A 564 18.90 -1.67 23.29
C LEU A 564 18.04 -2.24 24.42
N PHE A 565 18.08 -1.61 25.60
CA PHE A 565 17.43 -2.11 26.81
C PHE A 565 16.47 -1.07 27.38
N LYS A 566 15.44 -1.51 28.10
CA LYS A 566 14.58 -0.57 28.84
C LYS A 566 15.41 0.24 29.83
N GLN A 567 15.09 1.52 29.97
CA GLN A 567 15.83 2.43 30.84
C GLN A 567 15.87 1.88 32.27
N GLY A 568 17.05 1.92 32.89
CA GLY A 568 17.28 1.39 34.24
C GLY A 568 17.64 -0.10 34.28
N ILE A 569 17.61 -0.81 33.15
CA ILE A 569 18.14 -2.18 33.03
C ILE A 569 19.47 -2.14 32.29
N LYS A 570 20.55 -2.56 32.94
CA LYS A 570 21.85 -2.70 32.28
C LYS A 570 21.87 -3.99 31.45
N PRO A 571 22.51 -4.01 30.26
CA PRO A 571 22.66 -5.21 29.44
C PRO A 571 23.71 -6.18 30.02
N MET A 572 23.50 -6.60 31.27
CA MET A 572 24.36 -7.47 32.04
C MET A 572 23.52 -8.46 32.83
N TRP A 573 24.05 -9.66 33.05
CA TRP A 573 23.30 -10.75 33.68
C TRP A 573 23.19 -10.55 35.21
N GLU A 574 24.06 -9.75 35.80
CA GLU A 574 24.05 -9.39 37.22
C GLU A 574 22.93 -8.38 37.56
N ASP A 575 22.35 -7.72 36.55
CA ASP A 575 21.24 -6.78 36.73
C ASP A 575 20.04 -7.50 37.35
N ALA A 576 19.38 -6.85 38.33
CA ALA A 576 18.27 -7.44 39.05
C ALA A 576 17.11 -7.88 38.13
N ALA A 577 16.93 -7.23 36.99
CA ALA A 577 15.95 -7.60 35.98
C ALA A 577 16.36 -8.78 35.09
N ASN A 578 17.67 -9.07 34.97
CA ASN A 578 18.19 -10.10 34.05
C ASN A 578 18.67 -11.37 34.77
N LYS A 579 19.02 -11.30 36.07
CA LYS A 579 19.68 -12.38 36.83
C LYS A 579 18.91 -13.70 36.94
N HIS A 580 17.58 -13.66 36.78
CA HIS A 580 16.73 -14.86 36.80
C HIS A 580 16.23 -15.24 35.40
N GLY A 581 16.70 -14.52 34.40
CA GLY A 581 16.23 -14.60 33.04
C GLY A 581 17.15 -15.38 32.12
N GLY A 582 16.99 -15.13 30.83
CA GLY A 582 17.89 -15.62 29.82
C GLY A 582 17.79 -14.83 28.53
N LYS A 583 18.54 -15.28 27.53
CA LYS A 583 18.50 -14.74 26.18
C LYS A 583 18.14 -15.80 25.17
N TRP A 584 17.27 -15.41 24.26
CA TRP A 584 16.96 -16.15 23.04
C TRP A 584 17.81 -15.56 21.93
N SER A 585 18.54 -16.39 21.20
CA SER A 585 19.44 -15.89 20.16
C SER A 585 19.38 -16.68 18.88
N ILE A 586 19.55 -15.97 17.76
CA ILE A 586 19.64 -16.55 16.41
C ILE A 586 20.97 -16.15 15.80
N GLN A 587 21.64 -17.10 15.15
CA GLN A 587 22.89 -16.87 14.43
C GLN A 587 22.65 -16.83 12.93
N LEU A 588 23.04 -15.73 12.30
CA LEU A 588 22.80 -15.42 10.90
C LEU A 588 24.12 -15.41 10.13
N PRO A 589 24.34 -16.32 9.17
CA PRO A 589 25.58 -16.38 8.41
C PRO A 589 25.89 -15.03 7.75
N ARG A 590 27.07 -14.47 8.05
CA ARG A 590 27.42 -13.09 7.67
C ARG A 590 27.47 -12.92 6.15
N ASN A 591 27.93 -13.93 5.44
CA ASN A 591 28.01 -13.95 3.97
C ASN A 591 26.63 -13.93 3.29
N LYS A 592 25.60 -14.48 3.92
CA LYS A 592 24.23 -14.51 3.38
C LYS A 592 23.41 -13.29 3.80
N THR A 593 23.68 -12.76 4.97
CA THR A 593 22.79 -11.79 5.65
C THR A 593 23.31 -10.35 5.61
N MET A 594 24.47 -10.10 4.99
CA MET A 594 25.08 -8.76 4.96
C MET A 594 24.14 -7.68 4.40
N GLY A 595 23.36 -8.00 3.36
CA GLY A 595 22.45 -7.04 2.72
C GLY A 595 21.12 -6.83 3.47
N GLU A 596 20.83 -7.63 4.49
CA GLU A 596 19.54 -7.66 5.17
C GLU A 596 19.66 -7.36 6.67
N ILE A 597 20.86 -7.46 7.25
CA ILE A 597 21.06 -7.37 8.70
C ILE A 597 20.59 -6.04 9.31
N ASP A 598 20.73 -4.93 8.59
CA ASP A 598 20.27 -3.62 9.09
C ASP A 598 18.74 -3.57 9.23
N ASN A 599 18.01 -4.18 8.29
CA ASN A 599 16.55 -4.28 8.36
C ASN A 599 16.14 -5.23 9.48
N ILE A 600 16.81 -6.39 9.60
CA ILE A 600 16.54 -7.35 10.68
C ILE A 600 16.75 -6.70 12.05
N TRP A 601 17.83 -5.93 12.21
CA TRP A 601 18.09 -5.20 13.45
C TRP A 601 17.05 -4.12 13.73
N LEU A 602 16.70 -3.32 12.72
CA LEU A 602 15.67 -2.30 12.82
C LEU A 602 14.31 -2.88 13.23
N ASP A 603 13.86 -3.93 12.55
CA ASP A 603 12.59 -4.59 12.82
C ASP A 603 12.56 -5.18 14.23
N THR A 604 13.71 -5.70 14.70
CA THR A 604 13.87 -6.21 16.07
C THR A 604 13.74 -5.07 17.10
N MET A 605 14.39 -3.93 16.87
CA MET A 605 14.28 -2.75 17.75
C MET A 605 12.86 -2.19 17.76
N LEU A 606 12.23 -2.04 16.59
CA LEU A 606 10.85 -1.57 16.44
C LEU A 606 9.87 -2.49 17.17
N SER A 607 10.09 -3.80 17.12
CA SER A 607 9.29 -4.79 17.85
C SER A 607 9.41 -4.63 19.36
N CYS A 608 10.60 -4.25 19.85
CA CYS A 608 10.82 -3.99 21.28
C CYS A 608 10.20 -2.68 21.75
N ILE A 609 10.55 -1.56 21.12
CA ILE A 609 10.07 -0.24 21.54
C ILE A 609 8.57 -0.05 21.30
N GLY A 610 8.02 -0.79 20.33
CA GLY A 610 6.60 -0.84 20.01
C GLY A 610 5.81 -1.92 20.76
N GLU A 611 6.45 -2.70 21.64
CA GLU A 611 5.80 -3.69 22.50
C GLU A 611 5.05 -4.79 21.72
N ALA A 612 5.68 -5.30 20.68
CA ALA A 612 5.11 -6.30 19.77
C ALA A 612 5.00 -7.73 20.31
N TYR A 613 5.61 -7.99 21.46
CA TYR A 613 5.59 -9.30 22.10
C TYR A 613 4.38 -9.42 23.03
N GLU A 614 3.71 -10.57 23.03
CA GLU A 614 2.49 -10.82 23.86
C GLU A 614 2.75 -10.77 25.37
N GLN A 615 4.02 -10.83 25.79
CA GLN A 615 4.47 -10.68 27.16
C GLN A 615 5.58 -9.61 27.20
N GLU A 616 5.25 -8.39 26.75
CA GLU A 616 6.18 -7.26 26.63
C GLU A 616 6.89 -6.88 27.94
N HIS A 617 6.25 -7.10 29.10
CA HIS A 617 6.84 -6.89 30.42
C HIS A 617 8.02 -7.82 30.72
N GLU A 618 8.03 -9.02 30.16
CA GLU A 618 9.13 -9.99 30.27
C GLU A 618 10.38 -9.55 29.49
N VAL A 619 10.22 -8.68 28.49
CA VAL A 619 11.32 -8.22 27.65
C VAL A 619 12.18 -7.18 28.40
N CYS A 620 13.47 -7.46 28.52
CA CYS A 620 14.46 -6.53 29.08
C CYS A 620 15.13 -5.68 27.99
N GLY A 621 15.47 -6.31 26.85
CA GLY A 621 16.20 -5.63 25.78
C GLY A 621 16.63 -6.56 24.65
N VAL A 622 17.18 -5.97 23.59
CA VAL A 622 17.71 -6.67 22.40
C VAL A 622 19.17 -6.36 22.17
N VAL A 623 19.87 -7.33 21.59
CA VAL A 623 21.29 -7.22 21.28
C VAL A 623 21.52 -7.65 19.85
N VAL A 624 22.34 -6.89 19.12
CA VAL A 624 22.98 -7.36 17.89
C VAL A 624 24.47 -7.47 18.10
N SER A 625 25.03 -8.61 17.72
CA SER A 625 26.43 -8.97 17.88
C SER A 625 27.08 -9.25 16.54
N VAL A 626 28.12 -8.49 16.20
CA VAL A 626 28.88 -8.67 14.95
C VAL A 626 30.04 -9.62 15.21
N ARG A 627 30.04 -10.78 14.56
CA ARG A 627 31.13 -11.77 14.64
C ARG A 627 31.71 -12.01 13.25
N LYS A 628 32.89 -12.63 13.21
CA LYS A 628 33.62 -12.85 11.94
C LYS A 628 32.82 -13.69 10.94
N ALA A 629 32.13 -14.73 11.42
CA ALA A 629 31.39 -15.67 10.57
C ALA A 629 29.87 -15.42 10.51
N PHE A 630 29.30 -14.74 11.50
CA PHE A 630 27.85 -14.55 11.63
C PHE A 630 27.52 -13.23 12.32
N PHE A 631 26.30 -12.75 12.12
CA PHE A 631 25.62 -11.84 13.03
C PHE A 631 24.81 -12.64 14.03
N ARG A 632 24.66 -12.15 15.26
CA ARG A 632 23.75 -12.76 16.24
C ARG A 632 22.78 -11.71 16.74
N ILE A 633 21.49 -12.00 16.66
CA ILE A 633 20.43 -11.21 17.30
C ILE A 633 20.03 -11.95 18.57
N ALA A 634 19.86 -11.25 19.69
CA ALA A 634 19.40 -11.84 20.94
C ALA A 634 18.37 -10.97 21.66
N LEU A 635 17.25 -11.56 22.09
CA LEU A 635 16.27 -10.93 22.99
C LEU A 635 16.52 -11.41 24.42
N TRP A 636 16.63 -10.48 25.36
CA TRP A 636 16.82 -10.73 26.78
C TRP A 636 15.50 -10.64 27.53
N THR A 637 15.33 -11.54 28.49
CA THR A 637 14.08 -11.79 29.20
C THR A 637 14.30 -11.79 30.70
N ARG A 638 13.26 -11.47 31.48
CA ARG A 638 13.32 -11.46 32.95
C ARG A 638 13.29 -12.86 33.55
N SER A 639 12.56 -13.80 32.94
CA SER A 639 12.47 -15.20 33.37
C SER A 639 13.08 -16.18 32.36
N ALA A 640 13.51 -17.36 32.83
CA ALA A 640 14.22 -18.35 32.02
C ALA A 640 13.35 -19.51 31.48
N ASP A 641 12.05 -19.49 31.77
CA ASP A 641 11.11 -20.60 31.58
C ASP A 641 9.98 -20.31 30.56
N ASN A 642 10.07 -19.20 29.81
CA ASN A 642 9.00 -18.76 28.93
C ASN A 642 9.16 -19.23 27.47
N GLN A 643 8.70 -20.45 27.19
CA GLN A 643 8.70 -21.05 25.85
C GLN A 643 7.78 -20.32 24.85
N ALA A 644 6.71 -19.65 25.32
CA ALA A 644 5.83 -18.87 24.44
C ALA A 644 6.52 -17.60 23.90
N LEU A 645 7.34 -16.96 24.73
CA LEU A 645 8.15 -15.81 24.29
C LEU A 645 9.21 -16.22 23.27
N ALA A 646 9.81 -17.41 23.41
CA ALA A 646 10.68 -18.03 22.42
C ALA A 646 10.07 -18.06 21.01
N THR A 647 8.86 -18.60 20.94
CA THR A 647 8.11 -18.75 19.69
C THR A 647 7.77 -17.39 19.11
N SER A 648 7.51 -16.38 19.96
CA SER A 648 7.25 -15.01 19.51
C SER A 648 8.47 -14.35 18.84
N ILE A 649 9.69 -14.63 19.30
CA ILE A 649 10.94 -14.10 18.72
C ILE A 649 11.26 -14.79 17.39
N GLY A 650 11.13 -16.11 17.32
CA GLY A 650 11.29 -16.87 16.08
C GLY A 650 10.27 -16.47 15.00
N SER A 651 9.10 -15.95 15.41
CA SER A 651 8.06 -15.46 14.49
C SER A 651 8.34 -14.07 13.90
N ALA A 652 9.38 -13.35 14.35
CA ALA A 652 9.70 -11.97 13.94
C ALA A 652 10.47 -11.87 12.59
N ASN A 653 10.16 -12.74 11.60
CA ASN A 653 10.75 -12.75 10.25
C ASN A 653 12.26 -13.12 10.15
N ILE A 654 12.82 -13.86 11.10
CA ILE A 654 14.23 -14.29 11.04
C ILE A 654 14.32 -15.81 10.86
N ASP A 655 14.68 -16.26 9.65
CA ASP A 655 14.90 -17.69 9.36
C ASP A 655 16.17 -18.21 10.06
N GLY A 656 16.02 -19.15 11.00
CA GLY A 656 17.14 -19.83 11.66
C GLY A 656 16.74 -20.57 12.93
N VAL A 657 17.70 -21.27 13.54
CA VAL A 657 17.50 -21.98 14.80
C VAL A 657 17.61 -20.99 15.95
N LEU A 658 16.58 -20.94 16.80
CA LEU A 658 16.57 -20.09 17.98
C LEU A 658 17.11 -20.88 19.18
N GLU A 659 18.20 -20.39 19.76
CA GLU A 659 18.86 -20.98 20.92
C GLU A 659 18.53 -20.18 22.19
N PHE A 660 18.00 -20.85 23.22
CA PHE A 660 17.90 -20.25 24.54
C PHE A 660 19.14 -20.49 25.39
N GLN A 661 19.57 -19.45 26.09
CA GLN A 661 20.62 -19.55 27.09
C GLN A 661 20.22 -18.80 28.38
N PRO A 662 20.06 -19.50 29.52
CA PRO A 662 19.81 -18.84 30.80
C PRO A 662 21.02 -18.04 31.27
N HIS A 663 20.74 -16.94 31.97
CA HIS A 663 21.70 -16.16 32.74
C HIS A 663 21.90 -16.88 34.10
N SER A 664 23.13 -17.19 34.48
CA SER A 664 23.42 -18.31 35.39
C SER A 664 22.96 -18.16 36.85
N ASP A 665 21.98 -18.99 37.24
CA ASP A 665 21.95 -19.78 38.49
C ASP A 665 21.21 -21.15 38.32
N THR A 666 20.67 -21.44 37.14
CA THR A 666 20.07 -22.74 36.78
C THR A 666 21.08 -23.64 36.09
N LYS A 667 22.07 -24.17 36.83
CA LYS A 667 22.97 -25.26 36.35
C LYS A 667 22.22 -26.57 35.99
N SER A 668 20.89 -26.58 36.05
CA SER A 668 20.01 -27.71 35.73
C SER A 668 19.20 -27.56 34.45
N GLY A 669 19.19 -26.39 33.79
CA GLY A 669 18.45 -26.19 32.54
C GLY A 669 19.29 -26.59 31.32
N LYS A 670 18.93 -27.68 30.64
CA LYS A 670 19.54 -28.00 29.33
C LYS A 670 19.22 -26.87 28.36
N PRO A 671 20.19 -26.32 27.59
CA PRO A 671 19.85 -25.46 26.47
C PRO A 671 18.93 -26.24 25.52
N TRP A 672 17.83 -25.62 25.12
CA TRP A 672 16.90 -26.18 24.15
C TRP A 672 16.79 -25.24 22.94
N THR A 673 16.60 -25.87 21.79
CA THR A 673 16.46 -25.22 20.48
C THR A 673 14.99 -25.27 20.06
N VAL A 674 14.48 -24.16 19.55
CA VAL A 674 13.13 -24.07 18.95
C VAL A 674 13.24 -23.88 17.45
#